data_AF-A0A4Y9AA72-F1
#
_entry.id   AF-A0A4Y9AA72-F1
#
_cell.length_a   1.000
_cell.length_b   1.000
_cell.length_c   1.000
_cell.angle_alpha   90.00
_cell.angle_beta   90.00
_cell.angle_gamma   90.00
#
_symmetry.space_group_name_H-M   'P 1'
#
loop_
_entity.id
_entity.type
_entity.pdbx_description
1 polymer ?
#
loop_
_entity_poly.entity_id
_entity_poly.type
_entity_poly.pdbx_seq_one_letter_code
_entity_poly.pdbx_strand_id
1 'polypeptide(L)'
;MTKTIEKSCITFILAVGGGENIFKRSFITLLILLFVVVSSNPLLVLAEENESLNETEVEAQEKKDKADEESELNTKDPATGEESINSGEANPNNNSDSQNEENRSTNQEIDAKFESQESEGTNENEQEQYEKKLNSVGSESQDRNSNEQFLEGLEALGFENNEGSIEAFQRYYELEVTGEVNEATEEKIEEVLASPFQNGKRHEDSVELKEYLVVLGYLNFDNPTTYYGPQTEEAVKEFQTDEGLPVSGIIEPNTKETLEELATGPLSYGMYREDAIALKENLNKLGFTSFNGPNDYFGAKTEQGVEDLQSYYELDVTGVVNEATVKKIEEILSSPFQDGKSHEDSIELKEYLEILGFVTWDNDPTDYFGTRTEEAVKEFQETEGLPVSGIIDLNTRERLEELSIGPLSYGMYREDAVALKEDLNKLGFTSFNGPNDYFGAKTEQGVEDLQSYYDLEVTGVANEATFEKIEEILSSPFQDGESHEDSVELKENLETLGFVSWDNDPTDYFGSSTEEAVKEFQAAKGLPVSGIIEPNTKETLEELATGPLSYGMYREDVITLKENLNKLGFTSFNGPNDYFGAKTEQGVEDLQSYYDLEVTGVANEATLEKIEEILSSAFQDGESHGDSVELKENLETLGFVSWEDDPTNYFGLRTEQAVKDFQEYYGLPNSGIAEKNTRNKIQDILSSPFQSGKSNEGSVGLKENLETLGFVSWEDDPTDYFGPRTEQAVKDFQEYHGLPNSGIAEDDTRDKIQEVLSTPLQYGKSHEDSIELKKNLELLGIVSWDNDPTDYFGTRTEQAVKEFQEQYDLPVSGIADTNTLDKLKTEVQDNIVKIFLDPGHGGHDPGGQGYSLNEKDVVLDIALATENVLSQNYAGVEVKLSRTTDTFVELEDRAQMANNWGADYFVSIHNNAFTGAAHGFESYIYNGNVSSNTIEKQNQIHQYIANELSARNNISDRGKKTANFNVLRNTAMSAILLELLFIDNWSENTLLQSSSFRAELSKITADAIAHAFNLKRK
;
A
#
# COMPACT_ATOMS: atom_id res chain seq x y z
N MET A 1 -62.60 -1.61 17.82
CA MET A 1 -61.31 -2.10 18.31
C MET A 1 -60.26 -1.36 17.49
N THR A 2 -60.08 -0.03 17.65
CA THR A 2 -59.61 0.74 18.83
C THR A 2 -58.23 0.25 19.24
N LYS A 3 -57.13 0.99 19.11
CA LYS A 3 -56.75 2.32 19.66
C LYS A 3 -55.35 2.68 19.08
N THR A 4 -54.79 3.88 18.96
CA THR A 4 -55.09 5.29 19.32
C THR A 4 -53.78 6.05 18.99
N ILE A 5 -53.75 7.02 18.05
CA ILE A 5 -53.76 8.50 18.25
C ILE A 5 -52.40 9.03 18.78
N GLU A 6 -51.62 9.83 18.04
CA GLU A 6 -51.76 11.28 17.67
C GLU A 6 -51.22 12.27 18.75
N LYS A 7 -50.51 13.31 18.28
CA LYS A 7 -50.26 14.65 18.87
C LYS A 7 -49.18 14.77 19.95
N SER A 8 -48.31 15.78 19.96
CA SER A 8 -48.47 17.25 19.79
C SER A 8 -47.10 17.88 19.45
N CYS A 9 -46.84 19.12 18.97
CA CYS A 9 -47.53 20.27 18.35
C CYS A 9 -46.72 21.55 18.75
N ILE A 10 -46.72 22.59 17.88
CA ILE A 10 -46.37 24.04 18.12
C ILE A 10 -44.87 24.38 17.88
N THR A 11 -44.38 25.19 16.93
CA THR A 11 -44.78 26.42 16.18
C THR A 11 -44.55 27.77 16.88
N PHE A 12 -43.52 28.50 16.39
CA PHE A 12 -43.29 29.97 16.34
C PHE A 12 -42.96 30.81 17.61
N ILE A 13 -41.84 31.56 17.58
CA ILE A 13 -41.78 33.05 17.48
C ILE A 13 -40.33 33.56 17.21
N LEU A 14 -40.29 34.71 16.52
CA LEU A 14 -39.22 35.51 15.89
C LEU A 14 -38.22 36.28 16.81
N ALA A 15 -37.06 36.61 16.19
CA ALA A 15 -36.19 37.81 16.31
C ALA A 15 -35.29 37.90 17.57
N VAL A 16 -33.98 38.24 17.54
CA VAL A 16 -33.13 39.07 16.67
C VAL A 16 -31.65 38.61 16.82
N GLY A 17 -30.87 38.60 15.73
CA GLY A 17 -29.48 39.13 15.75
C GLY A 17 -28.30 38.16 15.62
N GLY A 18 -27.72 38.11 14.40
CA GLY A 18 -26.26 38.10 14.19
C GLY A 18 -25.57 36.74 14.00
N GLY A 19 -24.75 36.65 12.94
CA GLY A 19 -23.61 35.72 12.86
C GLY A 19 -23.80 34.54 11.91
N GLU A 20 -22.92 34.44 10.92
CA GLU A 20 -22.86 33.45 9.86
C GLU A 20 -22.67 32.01 10.37
N ASN A 21 -23.20 31.03 9.64
CA ASN A 21 -22.66 29.67 9.64
C ASN A 21 -23.05 28.93 8.37
N ILE A 22 -22.02 28.71 7.55
CA ILE A 22 -21.90 27.64 6.57
C ILE A 22 -21.94 26.33 7.35
N PHE A 23 -22.82 25.40 6.96
CA PHE A 23 -22.75 23.94 7.10
C PHE A 23 -24.16 23.36 7.05
N LYS A 24 -24.61 23.02 5.85
CA LYS A 24 -25.60 21.96 5.63
C LYS A 24 -25.30 21.28 4.30
N ARG A 25 -24.68 20.12 4.37
CA ARG A 25 -25.17 18.88 3.73
C ARG A 25 -24.28 17.72 4.14
N SER A 26 -24.77 16.97 5.13
CA SER A 26 -24.47 15.55 5.28
C SER A 26 -25.81 14.81 5.27
N PHE A 27 -25.80 13.57 4.80
CA PHE A 27 -26.90 12.62 4.49
C PHE A 27 -27.34 12.53 3.01
N ILE A 28 -26.72 11.60 2.27
CA ILE A 28 -27.33 10.31 1.89
C ILE A 28 -26.20 9.28 1.65
N THR A 29 -26.41 8.10 2.21
CA THR A 29 -25.55 6.92 2.33
C THR A 29 -25.61 6.00 1.10
N LEU A 30 -24.59 5.16 0.90
CA LEU A 30 -24.65 3.68 0.72
C LEU A 30 -23.93 3.12 -0.54
N LEU A 31 -23.24 1.96 -0.34
CA LEU A 31 -22.60 0.99 -1.26
C LEU A 31 -21.12 1.32 -1.60
N ILE A 32 -20.07 0.56 -1.24
CA ILE A 32 -19.90 -0.88 -0.96
C ILE A 32 -18.73 -1.09 0.03
N LEU A 33 -18.94 -1.89 1.07
CA LEU A 33 -17.90 -2.55 1.86
C LEU A 33 -18.46 -3.91 2.30
N LEU A 34 -17.89 -5.02 1.82
CA LEU A 34 -18.11 -6.34 2.41
C LEU A 34 -16.91 -7.27 2.09
N PHE A 35 -16.26 -7.75 3.17
CA PHE A 35 -15.31 -8.89 3.30
C PHE A 35 -13.89 -8.68 2.74
N VAL A 36 -12.79 -8.88 3.49
CA VAL A 36 -12.47 -9.90 4.52
C VAL A 36 -11.46 -9.34 5.55
N VAL A 37 -11.70 -9.57 6.85
CA VAL A 37 -10.65 -9.62 7.89
C VAL A 37 -10.82 -10.95 8.64
N VAL A 38 -9.70 -11.64 8.89
CA VAL A 38 -9.24 -12.22 10.18
C VAL A 38 -8.23 -13.34 9.87
N SER A 39 -6.95 -13.12 10.18
CA SER A 39 -6.27 -13.87 11.23
C SER A 39 -4.87 -13.31 11.52
N SER A 40 -4.69 -12.89 12.76
CA SER A 40 -3.46 -12.45 13.41
C SER A 40 -2.48 -13.61 13.65
N ASN A 41 -1.17 -13.42 13.45
CA ASN A 41 -0.20 -13.28 14.54
C ASN A 41 1.27 -13.19 14.05
N PRO A 42 2.15 -12.53 14.82
CA PRO A 42 3.51 -12.15 14.42
C PRO A 42 4.57 -13.15 14.91
N LEU A 43 5.72 -13.22 14.23
CA LEU A 43 6.94 -13.77 14.82
C LEU A 43 8.19 -13.04 14.30
N LEU A 44 8.83 -12.36 15.24
CA LEU A 44 10.16 -11.76 15.20
C LEU A 44 11.22 -12.87 15.30
N VAL A 45 12.27 -12.89 14.47
CA VAL A 45 13.65 -13.27 14.87
C VAL A 45 14.67 -12.61 13.92
N LEU A 46 15.67 -12.03 14.56
CA LEU A 46 16.92 -11.40 14.14
C LEU A 46 17.76 -12.20 13.11
N ALA A 47 18.40 -11.47 12.19
CA ALA A 47 19.80 -11.68 11.81
C ALA A 47 20.34 -10.45 11.06
N GLU A 48 21.28 -9.75 11.71
CA GLU A 48 22.28 -8.92 11.04
C GLU A 48 23.20 -9.81 10.19
N GLU A 49 23.52 -9.42 8.96
CA GLU A 49 24.90 -9.15 8.53
C GLU A 49 24.94 -8.66 7.06
N ASN A 50 25.67 -7.54 6.92
CA ASN A 50 26.34 -7.00 5.74
C ASN A 50 26.50 -7.92 4.51
N GLU A 51 26.08 -7.45 3.34
CA GLU A 51 26.95 -7.44 2.17
C GLU A 51 26.53 -6.35 1.17
N SER A 52 27.49 -5.50 0.84
CA SER A 52 27.45 -4.43 -0.15
C SER A 52 27.06 -4.95 -1.53
N LEU A 53 26.04 -4.35 -2.16
CA LEU A 53 25.77 -4.54 -3.58
C LEU A 53 26.09 -3.28 -4.37
N ASN A 54 26.95 -3.54 -5.36
CA ASN A 54 27.67 -2.68 -6.27
C ASN A 54 26.73 -1.87 -7.20
N GLU A 55 27.03 -0.58 -7.38
CA GLU A 55 26.41 0.37 -8.33
C GLU A 55 26.72 0.03 -9.80
N THR A 56 26.26 -1.10 -10.34
CA THR A 56 26.54 -1.45 -11.77
C THR A 56 25.35 -1.95 -12.60
N GLU A 57 24.12 -1.82 -12.10
CA GLU A 57 22.91 -2.22 -12.86
C GLU A 57 22.00 -1.06 -13.32
N VAL A 58 22.35 0.20 -13.03
CA VAL A 58 21.59 1.37 -13.53
C VAL A 58 22.14 1.89 -14.88
N GLU A 59 23.41 1.62 -15.22
CA GLU A 59 24.00 2.02 -16.52
C GLU A 59 23.67 1.07 -17.70
N ALA A 60 22.93 -0.02 -17.47
CA ALA A 60 22.58 -0.99 -18.52
C ALA A 60 21.20 -0.73 -19.17
N GLN A 61 20.37 0.15 -18.59
CA GLN A 61 19.03 0.44 -19.11
C GLN A 61 18.98 1.68 -20.01
N GLU A 62 19.96 2.59 -19.93
CA GLU A 62 20.00 3.82 -20.76
C GLU A 62 20.74 3.68 -22.10
N LYS A 63 21.31 2.50 -22.39
CA LYS A 63 21.91 2.20 -23.70
C LYS A 63 21.04 1.36 -24.63
N LYS A 64 19.80 1.07 -24.24
CA LYS A 64 18.85 0.26 -25.02
C LYS A 64 17.80 1.08 -25.76
N ASP A 65 17.56 2.33 -25.36
CA ASP A 65 16.57 3.21 -25.99
C ASP A 65 17.10 3.95 -27.24
N LYS A 66 18.16 3.40 -27.88
CA LYS A 66 18.73 3.94 -29.13
C LYS A 66 18.93 2.88 -30.22
N ALA A 67 18.36 1.67 -30.08
CA ALA A 67 18.63 0.58 -31.02
C ALA A 67 17.48 -0.42 -31.30
N ASP A 68 16.26 -0.19 -30.82
CA ASP A 68 15.13 -1.12 -31.09
C ASP A 68 13.97 -0.39 -31.82
N GLU A 69 14.21 0.03 -33.07
CA GLU A 69 13.14 0.34 -34.03
C GLU A 69 13.50 -0.07 -35.48
N GLU A 70 14.42 -1.03 -35.64
CA GLU A 70 14.71 -1.68 -36.92
C GLU A 70 14.72 -3.22 -36.76
N SER A 71 13.57 -3.82 -36.43
CA SER A 71 13.20 -5.13 -36.97
C SER A 71 11.80 -5.53 -36.51
N GLU A 72 10.78 -5.29 -37.35
CA GLU A 72 9.68 -6.24 -37.60
C GLU A 72 8.74 -5.71 -38.69
N LEU A 73 9.25 -5.59 -39.92
CA LEU A 73 8.44 -5.47 -41.13
C LEU A 73 8.89 -6.54 -42.13
N ASN A 74 8.51 -7.80 -41.86
CA ASN A 74 8.28 -8.77 -42.93
C ASN A 74 7.59 -10.03 -42.40
N THR A 75 6.30 -10.18 -42.72
CA THR A 75 5.64 -11.39 -43.26
C THR A 75 4.15 -11.37 -42.93
N LYS A 76 3.31 -10.97 -43.90
CA LYS A 76 1.91 -11.41 -43.95
C LYS A 76 1.58 -11.81 -45.38
N ASP A 77 1.29 -13.09 -45.53
CA ASP A 77 0.46 -13.65 -46.61
C ASP A 77 -0.54 -14.62 -45.94
N PRO A 78 -1.72 -14.87 -46.54
CA PRO A 78 -2.98 -14.91 -45.81
C PRO A 78 -3.58 -16.31 -45.73
N ALA A 79 -4.40 -16.58 -44.70
CA ALA A 79 -5.39 -17.66 -44.74
C ALA A 79 -6.48 -17.54 -43.67
N THR A 80 -7.72 -17.36 -44.15
CA THR A 80 -8.96 -18.07 -43.79
C THR A 80 -9.39 -18.24 -42.32
N GLY A 81 -10.64 -17.86 -42.04
CA GLY A 81 -11.41 -18.41 -40.92
C GLY A 81 -12.70 -17.64 -40.63
N GLU A 82 -13.83 -18.17 -41.10
CA GLU A 82 -15.20 -17.78 -40.75
C GLU A 82 -15.47 -17.95 -39.24
N GLU A 83 -16.22 -17.03 -38.61
CA GLU A 83 -17.59 -17.25 -38.11
C GLU A 83 -18.09 -16.06 -37.25
N SER A 84 -19.34 -15.66 -37.57
CA SER A 84 -20.38 -14.92 -36.83
C SER A 84 -20.11 -14.41 -35.39
N ILE A 85 -20.63 -13.22 -35.01
CA ILE A 85 -21.93 -13.01 -34.30
C ILE A 85 -22.48 -11.58 -34.52
N ASN A 86 -23.80 -11.54 -34.65
CA ASN A 86 -24.86 -10.55 -34.88
C ASN A 86 -25.13 -9.47 -33.79
N SER A 87 -25.51 -8.24 -34.21
CA SER A 87 -26.64 -7.41 -33.71
C SER A 87 -26.67 -6.07 -34.51
N GLY A 88 -27.66 -5.74 -35.37
CA GLY A 88 -29.05 -5.30 -35.08
C GLY A 88 -29.08 -3.77 -35.00
N GLU A 89 -29.59 -2.98 -35.96
CA GLU A 89 -30.99 -2.60 -36.26
C GLU A 89 -30.99 -1.79 -37.59
N ALA A 90 -31.73 -2.13 -38.66
CA ALA A 90 -33.15 -1.87 -38.98
C ALA A 90 -33.54 -0.41 -39.29
N ASN A 91 -33.62 -0.04 -40.60
CA ASN A 91 -34.87 0.46 -41.23
C ASN A 91 -34.73 0.49 -42.79
N PRO A 92 -35.80 0.24 -43.58
CA PRO A 92 -35.73 -0.06 -45.01
C PRO A 92 -36.18 1.10 -45.91
N ASN A 93 -35.65 1.18 -47.13
CA ASN A 93 -36.44 1.45 -48.36
C ASN A 93 -35.55 1.38 -49.61
N ASN A 94 -36.02 0.60 -50.59
CA ASN A 94 -35.82 0.67 -52.05
C ASN A 94 -34.65 1.53 -52.61
N ASN A 95 -33.67 0.90 -53.28
CA ASN A 95 -33.66 0.82 -54.74
C ASN A 95 -32.50 -0.07 -55.23
N SER A 96 -32.74 -0.78 -56.33
CA SER A 96 -31.91 -1.85 -56.89
C SER A 96 -30.72 -1.40 -57.76
N ASP A 97 -30.19 -0.19 -57.56
CA ASP A 97 -29.22 0.40 -58.51
C ASP A 97 -27.74 0.37 -58.06
N SER A 98 -27.44 0.01 -56.81
CA SER A 98 -26.06 0.08 -56.30
C SER A 98 -25.11 -1.04 -56.78
N GLN A 99 -25.57 -1.98 -57.61
CA GLN A 99 -24.76 -3.12 -58.08
C GLN A 99 -24.46 -3.09 -59.59
N ASN A 100 -24.88 -2.07 -60.33
CA ASN A 100 -24.76 -2.05 -61.80
C ASN A 100 -23.63 -1.18 -62.37
N GLU A 101 -22.91 -0.40 -61.56
CA GLU A 101 -21.84 0.48 -62.05
C GLU A 101 -20.52 -0.25 -62.42
N GLU A 102 -20.33 -1.53 -62.06
CA GLU A 102 -19.07 -2.27 -62.33
C GLU A 102 -19.18 -3.33 -63.45
N ASN A 103 -20.34 -3.55 -64.08
CA ASN A 103 -20.49 -4.63 -65.07
C ASN A 103 -21.40 -4.27 -66.25
N ARG A 104 -20.84 -3.57 -67.25
CA ARG A 104 -21.38 -3.55 -68.62
C ARG A 104 -20.29 -3.82 -69.67
N SER A 105 -19.41 -4.80 -69.41
CA SER A 105 -18.43 -5.28 -70.40
C SER A 105 -18.71 -6.71 -70.91
N THR A 106 -19.90 -7.24 -70.67
CA THR A 106 -20.30 -8.58 -71.16
C THR A 106 -21.71 -8.57 -71.71
N ASN A 107 -21.91 -7.95 -72.88
CA ASN A 107 -23.02 -8.31 -73.77
C ASN A 107 -22.73 -8.05 -75.27
N GLN A 108 -21.46 -8.15 -75.69
CA GLN A 108 -21.08 -8.12 -77.12
C GLN A 108 -21.71 -9.25 -77.98
N GLU A 109 -22.45 -10.20 -77.40
CA GLU A 109 -23.15 -11.25 -78.15
C GLU A 109 -24.69 -11.12 -78.16
N ILE A 110 -25.28 -10.09 -77.52
CA ILE A 110 -26.74 -9.86 -77.53
C ILE A 110 -27.13 -8.70 -78.45
N ASP A 111 -26.26 -7.69 -78.64
CA ASP A 111 -26.63 -6.46 -79.36
C ASP A 111 -26.62 -6.61 -80.90
N ALA A 112 -25.83 -7.53 -81.46
CA ALA A 112 -25.86 -7.85 -82.89
C ALA A 112 -27.18 -8.52 -83.36
N LYS A 113 -28.08 -8.90 -82.44
CA LYS A 113 -29.40 -9.44 -82.79
C LYS A 113 -30.47 -8.37 -83.01
N PHE A 114 -30.30 -7.18 -82.47
CA PHE A 114 -31.31 -6.12 -82.53
C PHE A 114 -31.22 -5.26 -83.80
N GLU A 115 -30.06 -5.14 -84.44
CA GLU A 115 -29.91 -4.53 -85.78
C GLU A 115 -30.74 -5.23 -86.87
N SER A 116 -31.08 -6.51 -86.67
CA SER A 116 -31.91 -7.27 -87.62
C SER A 116 -33.40 -6.89 -87.57
N GLN A 117 -33.85 -6.08 -86.60
CA GLN A 117 -35.24 -5.63 -86.50
C GLN A 117 -35.50 -4.21 -87.02
N GLU A 118 -34.46 -3.36 -87.20
CA GLU A 118 -34.61 -2.05 -87.87
C GLU A 118 -34.33 -2.10 -89.39
N SER A 119 -33.79 -3.21 -89.92
CA SER A 119 -33.39 -3.30 -91.33
C SER A 119 -34.37 -4.03 -92.27
N GLU A 120 -35.49 -4.57 -91.79
CA GLU A 120 -36.53 -5.17 -92.65
C GLU A 120 -37.70 -4.20 -92.88
N GLY A 121 -37.76 -3.64 -94.09
CA GLY A 121 -38.95 -2.97 -94.59
C GLY A 121 -40.09 -3.96 -94.86
N THR A 122 -41.29 -3.39 -95.00
CA THR A 122 -42.57 -3.96 -95.46
C THR A 122 -43.57 -4.39 -94.39
N ASN A 123 -44.47 -3.45 -94.07
CA ASN A 123 -45.90 -3.74 -94.10
C ASN A 123 -46.62 -2.51 -94.70
N GLU A 124 -46.77 -2.50 -96.04
CA GLU A 124 -47.44 -1.41 -96.78
C GLU A 124 -48.85 -1.08 -96.24
N ASN A 125 -49.46 -1.96 -95.43
CA ASN A 125 -50.76 -1.73 -94.81
C ASN A 125 -50.74 -0.86 -93.54
N GLU A 126 -49.66 -0.87 -92.75
CA GLU A 126 -49.56 -0.03 -91.54
C GLU A 126 -49.03 1.36 -91.91
N GLN A 127 -48.13 1.44 -92.88
CA GLN A 127 -47.69 2.70 -93.48
C GLN A 127 -48.83 3.38 -94.27
N GLU A 128 -49.70 2.63 -94.97
CA GLU A 128 -50.95 3.18 -95.52
C GLU A 128 -51.96 3.60 -94.44
N GLN A 129 -51.97 2.99 -93.25
CA GLN A 129 -52.83 3.42 -92.15
C GLN A 129 -52.30 4.68 -91.44
N TYR A 130 -50.98 4.79 -91.29
CA TYR A 130 -50.32 5.98 -90.75
C TYR A 130 -50.37 7.16 -91.73
N GLU A 131 -50.06 6.92 -93.02
CA GLU A 131 -50.23 7.90 -94.09
C GLU A 131 -51.71 8.22 -94.38
N LYS A 132 -52.68 7.33 -94.10
CA LYS A 132 -54.11 7.68 -94.14
C LYS A 132 -54.56 8.58 -92.99
N LYS A 133 -53.96 8.43 -91.80
CA LYS A 133 -54.24 9.30 -90.64
C LYS A 133 -53.62 10.69 -90.82
N LEU A 134 -52.49 10.78 -91.52
CA LEU A 134 -51.81 12.01 -91.89
C LEU A 134 -52.43 12.71 -93.12
N ASN A 135 -52.75 11.97 -94.19
CA ASN A 135 -53.38 12.53 -95.39
C ASN A 135 -54.85 12.95 -95.21
N SER A 136 -55.49 12.61 -94.09
CA SER A 136 -56.82 13.14 -93.77
C SER A 136 -56.80 14.59 -93.27
N VAL A 137 -55.64 15.21 -93.06
CA VAL A 137 -55.53 16.60 -92.61
C VAL A 137 -55.33 17.59 -93.79
N GLY A 138 -55.03 17.11 -95.00
CA GLY A 138 -54.60 17.95 -96.13
C GLY A 138 -55.46 17.98 -97.41
N SER A 139 -56.79 17.83 -97.37
CA SER A 139 -57.61 17.90 -98.60
C SER A 139 -58.82 18.84 -98.54
N GLU A 140 -58.82 19.83 -99.45
CA GLU A 140 -59.85 20.84 -99.70
C GLU A 140 -61.29 20.30 -99.74
N SER A 141 -62.13 20.74 -98.80
CA SER A 141 -63.59 20.81 -99.05
C SER A 141 -64.25 21.94 -98.27
N GLN A 142 -65.03 22.76 -98.98
CA GLN A 142 -65.78 23.90 -98.43
C GLN A 142 -66.97 23.44 -97.55
N ASP A 143 -67.14 24.10 -96.40
CA ASP A 143 -68.29 24.08 -95.48
C ASP A 143 -68.53 22.80 -94.63
N ARG A 144 -67.84 22.69 -93.48
CA ARG A 144 -68.36 22.44 -92.09
C ARG A 144 -67.24 21.94 -91.13
N ASN A 145 -66.99 22.71 -90.07
CA ASN A 145 -66.18 22.44 -88.86
C ASN A 145 -64.71 22.02 -89.05
N SER A 146 -63.85 23.01 -89.31
CA SER A 146 -62.38 22.92 -89.46
C SER A 146 -61.59 22.61 -88.18
N ASN A 147 -62.19 22.55 -86.99
CA ASN A 147 -61.40 22.36 -85.76
C ASN A 147 -61.20 20.88 -85.36
N GLU A 148 -62.12 19.96 -85.68
CA GLU A 148 -62.08 18.57 -85.16
C GLU A 148 -60.98 17.73 -85.84
N GLN A 149 -60.73 17.94 -87.12
CA GLN A 149 -59.68 17.26 -87.90
C GLN A 149 -58.27 17.77 -87.58
N PHE A 150 -58.16 19.04 -87.17
CA PHE A 150 -56.91 19.64 -86.70
C PHE A 150 -56.57 19.22 -85.26
N LEU A 151 -57.58 19.04 -84.41
CA LEU A 151 -57.38 18.50 -83.06
C LEU A 151 -56.87 17.06 -83.06
N GLU A 152 -57.29 16.21 -84.02
CA GLU A 152 -56.70 14.87 -84.22
C GLU A 152 -55.24 14.92 -84.69
N GLY A 153 -54.87 15.92 -85.49
CA GLY A 153 -53.47 16.14 -85.93
C GLY A 153 -52.57 16.63 -84.80
N LEU A 154 -53.09 17.50 -83.92
CA LEU A 154 -52.40 17.95 -82.71
C LEU A 154 -52.21 16.82 -81.70
N GLU A 155 -53.17 15.91 -81.58
CA GLU A 155 -53.05 14.69 -80.76
C GLU A 155 -51.89 13.79 -81.23
N ALA A 156 -51.68 13.67 -82.55
CA ALA A 156 -50.54 12.95 -83.11
C ALA A 156 -49.18 13.66 -82.89
N LEU A 157 -49.21 14.97 -82.61
CA LEU A 157 -48.04 15.78 -82.28
C LEU A 157 -47.80 15.89 -80.76
N GLY A 158 -48.49 15.09 -79.94
CA GLY A 158 -48.28 15.04 -78.50
C GLY A 158 -48.99 16.15 -77.71
N PHE A 159 -49.91 16.89 -78.33
CA PHE A 159 -50.75 17.87 -77.65
C PHE A 159 -52.07 17.21 -77.21
N GLU A 160 -52.66 17.67 -76.11
CA GLU A 160 -53.97 17.16 -75.67
C GLU A 160 -55.05 17.41 -76.75
N ASN A 161 -56.15 16.66 -76.75
CA ASN A 161 -57.27 16.88 -77.67
C ASN A 161 -58.39 17.69 -76.96
N ASN A 162 -58.22 19.01 -76.85
CA ASN A 162 -59.20 19.91 -76.22
C ASN A 162 -59.20 21.33 -76.83
N GLU A 163 -60.15 22.18 -76.41
CA GLU A 163 -60.30 23.53 -76.96
C GLU A 163 -59.08 24.45 -76.74
N GLY A 164 -58.17 24.13 -75.81
CA GLY A 164 -56.95 24.88 -75.53
C GLY A 164 -55.72 24.42 -76.32
N SER A 165 -55.80 23.32 -77.07
CA SER A 165 -54.65 22.68 -77.72
C SER A 165 -54.01 23.50 -78.83
N ILE A 166 -54.82 24.27 -79.57
CA ILE A 166 -54.31 25.19 -80.60
C ILE A 166 -53.49 26.30 -79.96
N GLU A 167 -53.95 26.87 -78.85
CA GLU A 167 -53.17 27.88 -78.11
C GLU A 167 -51.90 27.29 -77.50
N ALA A 168 -51.94 26.05 -77.01
CA ALA A 168 -50.78 25.36 -76.46
C ALA A 168 -49.72 25.10 -77.55
N PHE A 169 -50.13 24.62 -78.71
CA PHE A 169 -49.26 24.46 -79.88
C PHE A 169 -48.66 25.80 -80.32
N GLN A 170 -49.49 26.84 -80.43
CA GLN A 170 -49.02 28.19 -80.78
C GLN A 170 -48.01 28.73 -79.77
N ARG A 171 -48.23 28.54 -78.46
CA ARG A 171 -47.26 28.95 -77.43
C ARG A 171 -45.95 28.17 -77.52
N TYR A 172 -46.02 26.86 -77.74
CA TYR A 172 -44.85 25.98 -77.79
C TYR A 172 -43.92 26.30 -78.96
N TYR A 173 -44.48 26.65 -80.13
CA TYR A 173 -43.71 27.05 -81.32
C TYR A 173 -43.57 28.57 -81.49
N GLU A 174 -43.85 29.35 -80.44
CA GLU A 174 -43.75 30.82 -80.44
C GLU A 174 -44.54 31.53 -81.57
N LEU A 175 -45.66 30.96 -81.99
CA LEU A 175 -46.60 31.55 -82.95
C LEU A 175 -47.51 32.60 -82.28
N GLU A 176 -48.16 33.43 -83.09
CA GLU A 176 -49.20 34.35 -82.58
C GLU A 176 -50.37 33.54 -81.99
N VAL A 177 -50.58 33.66 -80.68
CA VAL A 177 -51.61 32.94 -79.94
C VAL A 177 -52.99 33.54 -80.22
N THR A 178 -53.67 32.98 -81.21
CA THR A 178 -55.00 33.41 -81.65
C THR A 178 -56.10 32.46 -81.20
N GLY A 179 -55.74 31.21 -80.84
CA GLY A 179 -56.69 30.12 -80.57
C GLY A 179 -57.40 29.60 -81.82
N GLU A 180 -57.07 30.15 -83.00
CA GLU A 180 -57.61 29.75 -84.29
C GLU A 180 -56.49 29.17 -85.17
N VAL A 181 -56.84 28.21 -86.03
CA VAL A 181 -55.91 27.66 -87.04
C VAL A 181 -55.73 28.71 -88.15
N ASN A 182 -54.61 29.40 -88.14
CA ASN A 182 -54.20 30.33 -89.20
C ASN A 182 -53.12 29.71 -90.10
N GLU A 183 -52.82 30.35 -91.23
CA GLU A 183 -51.85 29.87 -92.22
C GLU A 183 -50.49 29.51 -91.58
N ALA A 184 -49.99 30.30 -90.62
CA ALA A 184 -48.76 30.01 -89.89
C ALA A 184 -48.86 28.78 -88.97
N THR A 185 -50.04 28.51 -88.40
CA THR A 185 -50.31 27.32 -87.58
C THR A 185 -50.38 26.08 -88.47
N GLU A 186 -51.04 26.16 -89.63
CA GLU A 186 -51.08 25.07 -90.61
C GLU A 186 -49.68 24.74 -91.15
N GLU A 187 -48.92 25.75 -91.58
CA GLU A 187 -47.55 25.59 -92.07
C GLU A 187 -46.64 24.94 -91.01
N LYS A 188 -46.75 25.33 -89.73
CA LYS A 188 -45.94 24.75 -88.66
C LYS A 188 -46.34 23.31 -88.33
N ILE A 189 -47.63 22.97 -88.34
CA ILE A 189 -48.09 21.57 -88.17
C ILE A 189 -47.54 20.70 -89.31
N GLU A 190 -47.64 21.16 -90.55
CA GLU A 190 -47.09 20.45 -91.72
C GLU A 190 -45.57 20.32 -91.64
N GLU A 191 -44.85 21.35 -91.19
CA GLU A 191 -43.39 21.32 -90.99
C GLU A 191 -42.97 20.24 -89.98
N VAL A 192 -43.64 20.17 -88.82
CA VAL A 192 -43.34 19.19 -87.76
C VAL A 192 -43.64 17.76 -88.25
N LEU A 193 -44.79 17.56 -88.90
CA LEU A 193 -45.18 16.26 -89.46
C LEU A 193 -44.31 15.84 -90.65
N ALA A 194 -43.70 16.79 -91.35
CA ALA A 194 -42.73 16.55 -92.41
C ALA A 194 -41.31 16.27 -91.90
N SER A 195 -41.08 16.30 -90.57
CA SER A 195 -39.77 16.03 -90.00
C SER A 195 -39.20 14.71 -90.53
N PRO A 196 -37.95 14.67 -91.00
CA PRO A 196 -37.31 13.43 -91.42
C PRO A 196 -36.99 12.50 -90.24
N PHE A 197 -37.15 12.97 -89.00
CA PHE A 197 -36.81 12.26 -87.77
C PHE A 197 -38.06 11.70 -87.08
N GLN A 198 -38.71 10.76 -87.75
CA GLN A 198 -39.90 10.06 -87.28
C GLN A 198 -39.87 8.60 -87.77
N ASN A 199 -40.67 7.75 -87.14
CA ASN A 199 -40.71 6.32 -87.42
C ASN A 199 -40.93 6.01 -88.91
N GLY A 200 -40.10 5.10 -89.43
CA GLY A 200 -40.12 4.64 -90.82
C GLY A 200 -39.33 5.50 -91.81
N LYS A 201 -38.71 6.61 -91.37
CA LYS A 201 -37.88 7.48 -92.23
C LYS A 201 -36.39 7.15 -92.12
N ARG A 202 -35.61 7.63 -93.10
CA ARG A 202 -34.14 7.55 -93.09
C ARG A 202 -33.54 8.93 -93.29
N HIS A 203 -32.60 9.33 -92.43
CA HIS A 203 -31.86 10.58 -92.54
C HIS A 203 -30.43 10.43 -92.02
N GLU A 204 -29.47 11.17 -92.57
CA GLU A 204 -28.07 11.09 -92.16
C GLU A 204 -27.90 11.54 -90.70
N ASP A 205 -28.50 12.67 -90.33
CA ASP A 205 -28.49 13.19 -88.95
C ASP A 205 -29.27 12.33 -87.95
N SER A 206 -30.00 11.28 -88.38
CA SER A 206 -30.61 10.33 -87.43
C SER A 206 -29.55 9.58 -86.62
N VAL A 207 -28.32 9.46 -87.13
CA VAL A 207 -27.21 8.83 -86.40
C VAL A 207 -26.84 9.69 -85.19
N GLU A 208 -26.58 10.99 -85.40
CA GLU A 208 -26.22 11.95 -84.35
C GLU A 208 -27.31 12.09 -83.28
N LEU A 209 -28.59 12.16 -83.68
CA LEU A 209 -29.70 12.22 -82.72
C LEU A 209 -29.83 10.95 -81.88
N LYS A 210 -29.51 9.78 -82.45
CA LYS A 210 -29.43 8.53 -81.69
C LYS A 210 -28.23 8.51 -80.76
N GLU A 211 -27.10 9.08 -81.16
CA GLU A 211 -25.93 9.24 -80.29
C GLU A 211 -26.26 10.12 -79.08
N TYR A 212 -27.00 11.22 -79.24
CA TYR A 212 -27.48 12.03 -78.11
C TYR A 212 -28.40 11.23 -77.17
N LEU A 213 -29.33 10.46 -77.70
CA LEU A 213 -30.19 9.58 -76.90
C LEU A 213 -29.40 8.49 -76.16
N VAL A 214 -28.32 7.98 -76.76
CA VAL A 214 -27.39 7.03 -76.09
C VAL A 214 -26.64 7.73 -74.96
N VAL A 215 -26.09 8.92 -75.22
CA VAL A 215 -25.41 9.74 -74.22
C VAL A 215 -26.31 10.06 -73.03
N LEU A 216 -27.59 10.31 -73.27
CA LEU A 216 -28.57 10.62 -72.22
C LEU A 216 -29.20 9.37 -71.58
N GLY A 217 -28.83 8.16 -72.02
CA GLY A 217 -29.28 6.91 -71.44
C GLY A 217 -30.65 6.40 -71.92
N TYR A 218 -31.33 7.10 -72.83
CA TYR A 218 -32.62 6.70 -73.41
C TYR A 218 -32.50 5.59 -74.47
N LEU A 219 -31.30 5.33 -74.96
CA LEU A 219 -31.07 4.38 -76.05
C LEU A 219 -29.77 3.60 -75.85
N ASN A 220 -29.68 2.39 -76.40
CA ASN A 220 -28.48 1.54 -76.32
C ASN A 220 -28.14 0.98 -77.71
N PHE A 221 -27.17 1.59 -78.39
CA PHE A 221 -26.68 1.15 -79.70
C PHE A 221 -25.15 1.20 -79.77
N ASP A 222 -24.53 0.16 -80.32
CA ASP A 222 -23.10 0.15 -80.61
C ASP A 222 -22.75 0.91 -81.91
N ASN A 223 -23.68 0.97 -82.88
CA ASN A 223 -23.46 1.60 -84.18
C ASN A 223 -24.79 2.10 -84.78
N PRO A 224 -25.24 3.32 -84.46
CA PRO A 224 -26.54 3.83 -84.89
C PRO A 224 -26.64 3.93 -86.42
N THR A 225 -27.77 3.49 -86.97
CA THR A 225 -28.05 3.59 -88.41
C THR A 225 -28.86 4.84 -88.75
N THR A 226 -28.89 5.22 -90.04
CA THR A 226 -29.71 6.33 -90.53
C THR A 226 -31.22 6.08 -90.48
N TYR A 227 -31.69 4.89 -90.09
CA TYR A 227 -33.13 4.57 -90.00
C TYR A 227 -33.70 4.95 -88.66
N TYR A 228 -34.79 5.71 -88.64
CA TYR A 228 -35.54 6.00 -87.41
C TYR A 228 -36.67 4.95 -87.27
N GLY A 229 -36.49 3.98 -86.38
CA GLY A 229 -37.45 2.89 -86.16
C GLY A 229 -38.28 3.02 -84.87
N PRO A 230 -39.13 2.03 -84.58
CA PRO A 230 -40.01 2.06 -83.40
C PRO A 230 -39.28 2.16 -82.06
N GLN A 231 -38.05 1.63 -81.96
CA GLN A 231 -37.23 1.76 -80.75
C GLN A 231 -36.71 3.18 -80.54
N THR A 232 -36.33 3.86 -81.64
CA THR A 232 -35.91 5.26 -81.58
C THR A 232 -37.12 6.15 -81.28
N GLU A 233 -38.28 5.84 -81.87
CA GLU A 233 -39.55 6.53 -81.56
C GLU A 233 -39.91 6.44 -80.08
N GLU A 234 -39.79 5.25 -79.48
CA GLU A 234 -40.10 5.05 -78.06
C GLU A 234 -39.10 5.79 -77.15
N ALA A 235 -37.80 5.72 -77.44
CA ALA A 235 -36.77 6.46 -76.70
C ALA A 235 -36.98 7.99 -76.78
N VAL A 236 -37.40 8.50 -77.94
CA VAL A 236 -37.75 9.91 -78.10
C VAL A 236 -39.02 10.27 -77.35
N LYS A 237 -40.03 9.39 -77.30
CA LYS A 237 -41.22 9.62 -76.46
C LYS A 237 -40.89 9.64 -74.98
N GLU A 238 -40.00 8.76 -74.52
CA GLU A 238 -39.50 8.74 -73.15
C GLU A 238 -38.75 10.04 -72.83
N PHE A 239 -37.80 10.43 -73.67
CA PHE A 239 -37.11 11.71 -73.57
C PHE A 239 -38.06 12.92 -73.56
N GLN A 240 -39.01 12.98 -74.50
CA GLN A 240 -40.00 14.06 -74.56
C GLN A 240 -40.87 14.10 -73.30
N THR A 241 -41.19 12.94 -72.73
CA THR A 241 -41.96 12.85 -71.49
C THR A 241 -41.17 13.42 -70.31
N ASP A 242 -39.90 13.04 -70.18
CA ASP A 242 -39.03 13.45 -69.07
C ASP A 242 -38.67 14.94 -69.11
N GLU A 243 -38.46 15.49 -70.31
CA GLU A 243 -38.18 16.91 -70.52
C GLU A 243 -39.44 17.80 -70.63
N GLY A 244 -40.64 17.21 -70.50
CA GLY A 244 -41.91 17.95 -70.56
C GLY A 244 -42.24 18.54 -71.94
N LEU A 245 -41.72 17.92 -73.01
CA LEU A 245 -42.00 18.25 -74.40
C LEU A 245 -43.26 17.51 -74.90
N PRO A 246 -43.92 17.97 -75.99
CA PRO A 246 -45.02 17.24 -76.61
C PRO A 246 -44.60 15.83 -77.05
N VAL A 247 -45.24 14.81 -76.49
CA VAL A 247 -44.89 13.39 -76.69
C VAL A 247 -45.44 12.88 -78.03
N SER A 248 -44.66 13.07 -79.09
CA SER A 248 -45.02 12.67 -80.46
C SER A 248 -44.20 11.49 -80.97
N GLY A 249 -43.00 11.28 -80.43
CA GLY A 249 -41.99 10.39 -81.03
C GLY A 249 -41.42 10.94 -82.34
N ILE A 250 -41.64 12.22 -82.63
CA ILE A 250 -41.04 12.96 -83.74
C ILE A 250 -39.98 13.88 -83.13
N ILE A 251 -38.76 13.86 -83.65
CA ILE A 251 -37.76 14.89 -83.32
C ILE A 251 -38.01 16.08 -84.25
N GLU A 252 -38.60 17.11 -83.69
CA GLU A 252 -38.82 18.44 -84.25
C GLU A 252 -37.73 19.42 -83.74
N PRO A 253 -37.75 20.71 -84.11
CA PRO A 253 -36.67 21.64 -83.74
C PRO A 253 -36.43 21.77 -82.24
N ASN A 254 -37.49 21.80 -81.42
CA ASN A 254 -37.38 21.98 -79.97
C ASN A 254 -36.83 20.73 -79.27
N THR A 255 -37.30 19.52 -79.58
CA THR A 255 -36.72 18.25 -79.07
C THR A 255 -35.28 18.09 -79.56
N LYS A 256 -34.98 18.48 -80.81
CA LYS A 256 -33.59 18.47 -81.31
C LYS A 256 -32.68 19.40 -80.50
N GLU A 257 -33.11 20.64 -80.26
CA GLU A 257 -32.36 21.62 -79.48
C GLU A 257 -32.14 21.15 -78.03
N THR A 258 -33.18 20.63 -77.36
CA THR A 258 -33.07 20.09 -75.99
C THR A 258 -32.18 18.84 -75.94
N LEU A 259 -32.26 17.93 -76.92
CA LEU A 259 -31.37 16.77 -77.02
C LEU A 259 -29.90 17.18 -77.13
N GLU A 260 -29.61 18.14 -78.03
CA GLU A 260 -28.25 18.65 -78.24
C GLU A 260 -27.73 19.36 -77.00
N GLU A 261 -28.54 20.21 -76.37
CA GLU A 261 -28.18 20.96 -75.16
C GLU A 261 -27.82 20.02 -74.00
N LEU A 262 -28.67 19.03 -73.71
CA LEU A 262 -28.44 18.10 -72.60
C LEU A 262 -27.30 17.13 -72.90
N ALA A 263 -27.22 16.57 -74.10
CA ALA A 263 -26.18 15.59 -74.44
C ALA A 263 -24.77 16.22 -74.47
N THR A 264 -24.66 17.49 -74.88
CA THR A 264 -23.37 18.22 -74.95
C THR A 264 -23.06 19.04 -73.70
N GLY A 265 -24.02 19.16 -72.77
CA GLY A 265 -23.89 19.88 -71.51
C GLY A 265 -22.90 19.28 -70.50
N PRO A 266 -22.82 19.83 -69.29
CA PRO A 266 -22.00 19.29 -68.20
C PRO A 266 -22.38 17.85 -67.85
N LEU A 267 -21.42 17.04 -67.42
CA LEU A 267 -21.69 15.68 -66.94
C LEU A 267 -22.64 15.72 -65.73
N SER A 268 -23.67 14.89 -65.77
CA SER A 268 -24.65 14.72 -64.69
C SER A 268 -25.15 13.28 -64.63
N TYR A 269 -25.91 12.97 -63.57
CA TYR A 269 -26.52 11.66 -63.36
C TYR A 269 -27.28 11.16 -64.59
N GLY A 270 -27.05 9.90 -64.96
CA GLY A 270 -27.71 9.21 -66.06
C GLY A 270 -26.94 9.23 -67.38
N MET A 271 -25.93 10.09 -67.53
CA MET A 271 -25.18 10.24 -68.78
C MET A 271 -24.21 9.07 -69.05
N TYR A 272 -24.01 8.73 -70.33
CA TYR A 272 -22.99 7.82 -70.85
C TYR A 272 -22.03 8.60 -71.75
N ARG A 273 -20.87 9.02 -71.23
CA ARG A 273 -19.87 9.78 -71.97
C ARG A 273 -18.44 9.39 -71.60
N GLU A 274 -17.55 9.37 -72.58
CA GLU A 274 -16.15 8.97 -72.38
C GLU A 274 -15.40 9.85 -71.35
N ASP A 275 -15.75 11.13 -71.25
CA ASP A 275 -15.13 12.06 -70.28
C ASP A 275 -15.53 11.79 -68.82
N ALA A 276 -16.57 10.97 -68.56
CA ALA A 276 -16.87 10.47 -67.23
C ALA A 276 -15.80 9.52 -66.68
N ILE A 277 -15.07 8.80 -67.55
CA ILE A 277 -13.95 7.93 -67.16
C ILE A 277 -12.85 8.79 -66.52
N ALA A 278 -12.46 9.87 -67.21
CA ALA A 278 -11.41 10.78 -66.73
C ALA A 278 -11.82 11.49 -65.43
N LEU A 279 -13.09 11.89 -65.30
CA LEU A 279 -13.62 12.42 -64.04
C LEU A 279 -13.46 11.42 -62.89
N LYS A 280 -13.87 10.17 -63.08
CA LYS A 280 -13.79 9.12 -62.05
C LYS A 280 -12.34 8.81 -61.65
N GLU A 281 -11.43 8.77 -62.62
CA GLU A 281 -9.99 8.64 -62.34
C GLU A 281 -9.47 9.80 -61.50
N ASN A 282 -9.90 11.03 -61.80
CA ASN A 282 -9.55 12.22 -61.03
C ASN A 282 -10.14 12.17 -59.61
N LEU A 283 -11.42 11.84 -59.45
CA LEU A 283 -12.05 11.72 -58.13
C LEU A 283 -11.38 10.63 -57.28
N ASN A 284 -10.97 9.51 -57.88
CA ASN A 284 -10.15 8.49 -57.21
C ASN A 284 -8.82 9.06 -56.73
N LYS A 285 -8.10 9.76 -57.61
CA LYS A 285 -6.78 10.34 -57.29
C LYS A 285 -6.89 11.42 -56.20
N LEU A 286 -7.99 12.16 -56.17
CA LEU A 286 -8.25 13.20 -55.20
C LEU A 286 -8.83 12.66 -53.87
N GLY A 287 -9.08 11.36 -53.76
CA GLY A 287 -9.54 10.74 -52.52
C GLY A 287 -11.03 10.90 -52.20
N PHE A 288 -11.85 11.33 -53.16
CA PHE A 288 -13.30 11.50 -52.98
C PHE A 288 -14.11 10.24 -53.25
N THR A 289 -13.50 9.22 -53.88
CA THR A 289 -14.18 7.97 -54.22
C THR A 289 -13.15 6.87 -54.53
N SER A 290 -13.64 5.66 -54.78
CA SER A 290 -12.81 4.51 -55.14
C SER A 290 -13.52 3.64 -56.18
N PHE A 291 -13.17 3.82 -57.45
CA PHE A 291 -13.68 3.05 -58.59
C PHE A 291 -12.67 1.98 -59.05
N ASN A 292 -13.13 0.74 -59.21
CA ASN A 292 -12.36 -0.34 -59.83
C ASN A 292 -12.70 -0.47 -61.31
N GLY A 293 -11.88 0.12 -62.18
CA GLY A 293 -12.10 0.13 -63.63
C GLY A 293 -13.20 1.11 -64.06
N PRO A 294 -12.93 2.43 -64.04
CA PRO A 294 -13.91 3.45 -64.41
C PRO A 294 -14.49 3.24 -65.82
N ASN A 295 -15.80 3.39 -65.96
CA ASN A 295 -16.53 3.38 -67.23
C ASN A 295 -17.18 4.75 -67.51
N ASP A 296 -17.79 4.87 -68.69
CA ASP A 296 -18.41 6.08 -69.23
C ASP A 296 -19.76 6.45 -68.60
N TYR A 297 -20.33 5.59 -67.74
CA TYR A 297 -21.63 5.84 -67.11
C TYR A 297 -21.53 6.72 -65.86
N PHE A 298 -22.13 7.89 -65.87
CA PHE A 298 -22.25 8.76 -64.70
C PHE A 298 -23.46 8.33 -63.86
N GLY A 299 -23.24 7.53 -62.82
CA GLY A 299 -24.29 7.09 -61.89
C GLY A 299 -24.14 7.65 -60.48
N ALA A 300 -24.90 7.09 -59.53
CA ALA A 300 -25.09 7.63 -58.18
C ALA A 300 -23.79 7.77 -57.39
N LYS A 301 -22.82 6.86 -57.57
CA LYS A 301 -21.53 6.96 -56.86
C LYS A 301 -20.63 8.06 -57.45
N THR A 302 -20.78 8.32 -58.74
CA THR A 302 -20.06 9.41 -59.42
C THR A 302 -20.65 10.76 -59.01
N GLU A 303 -21.97 10.85 -58.99
CA GLU A 303 -22.71 12.01 -58.47
C GLU A 303 -22.31 12.31 -57.02
N GLN A 304 -22.37 11.32 -56.13
CA GLN A 304 -21.96 11.49 -54.73
C GLN A 304 -20.51 11.95 -54.60
N GLY A 305 -19.56 11.38 -55.37
CA GLY A 305 -18.17 11.82 -55.34
C GLY A 305 -17.98 13.26 -55.83
N VAL A 306 -18.82 13.72 -56.77
CA VAL A 306 -18.87 15.12 -57.20
C VAL A 306 -19.46 16.02 -56.12
N GLU A 307 -20.54 15.60 -55.46
CA GLU A 307 -21.14 16.33 -54.34
C GLU A 307 -20.20 16.45 -53.15
N ASP A 308 -19.47 15.39 -52.80
CA ASP A 308 -18.49 15.37 -51.71
C ASP A 308 -17.35 16.34 -52.00
N LEU A 309 -16.83 16.37 -53.23
CA LEU A 309 -15.84 17.35 -53.68
C LEU A 309 -16.39 18.77 -53.64
N GLN A 310 -17.60 18.98 -54.16
CA GLN A 310 -18.25 20.28 -54.15
C GLN A 310 -18.44 20.78 -52.72
N SER A 311 -18.92 19.92 -51.82
CA SER A 311 -19.13 20.26 -50.40
C SER A 311 -17.82 20.57 -49.69
N TYR A 312 -16.76 19.79 -49.92
CA TYR A 312 -15.47 19.96 -49.26
C TYR A 312 -14.78 21.27 -49.67
N TYR A 313 -14.90 21.69 -50.93
CA TYR A 313 -14.33 22.93 -51.44
C TYR A 313 -15.32 24.10 -51.49
N GLU A 314 -16.43 24.01 -50.76
CA GLU A 314 -17.45 25.06 -50.65
C GLU A 314 -18.00 25.56 -52.02
N LEU A 315 -18.15 24.65 -52.98
CA LEU A 315 -18.81 24.90 -54.27
C LEU A 315 -20.33 24.66 -54.16
N ASP A 316 -21.10 25.10 -55.16
CA ASP A 316 -22.52 24.78 -55.27
C ASP A 316 -22.71 23.26 -55.43
N VAL A 317 -23.24 22.60 -54.39
CA VAL A 317 -23.50 21.15 -54.33
C VAL A 317 -24.70 20.83 -55.23
N THR A 318 -24.40 20.39 -56.45
CA THR A 318 -25.39 20.12 -57.51
C THR A 318 -25.30 18.71 -58.06
N GLY A 319 -24.22 17.97 -57.78
CA GLY A 319 -23.94 16.68 -58.41
C GLY A 319 -23.54 16.78 -59.90
N VAL A 320 -23.59 17.99 -60.47
CA VAL A 320 -23.29 18.29 -61.88
C VAL A 320 -21.87 18.82 -62.01
N VAL A 321 -21.11 18.33 -62.99
CA VAL A 321 -19.71 18.71 -63.25
C VAL A 321 -19.63 19.99 -64.06
N ASN A 322 -20.05 21.09 -63.44
CA ASN A 322 -20.01 22.41 -64.06
C ASN A 322 -18.56 22.96 -64.19
N GLU A 323 -18.41 24.12 -64.82
CA GLU A 323 -17.11 24.75 -65.07
C GLU A 323 -16.30 24.99 -63.77
N ALA A 324 -16.96 25.31 -62.66
CA ALA A 324 -16.29 25.52 -61.37
C ALA A 324 -15.74 24.20 -60.79
N THR A 325 -16.49 23.10 -60.90
CA THR A 325 -16.05 21.77 -60.50
C THR A 325 -14.84 21.31 -61.31
N VAL A 326 -14.89 21.45 -62.64
CA VAL A 326 -13.75 21.10 -63.51
C VAL A 326 -12.51 21.91 -63.14
N LYS A 327 -12.67 23.23 -63.01
CA LYS A 327 -11.56 24.14 -62.67
C LYS A 327 -10.93 23.80 -61.32
N LYS A 328 -11.74 23.42 -60.32
CA LYS A 328 -11.22 23.02 -58.99
C LYS A 328 -10.44 21.70 -59.07
N ILE A 329 -10.96 20.71 -59.78
CA ILE A 329 -10.23 19.44 -60.02
C ILE A 329 -8.88 19.71 -60.70
N GLU A 330 -8.87 20.53 -61.76
CA GLU A 330 -7.65 20.90 -62.47
C GLU A 330 -6.65 21.66 -61.58
N GLU A 331 -7.13 22.59 -60.76
CA GLU A 331 -6.33 23.35 -59.80
C GLU A 331 -5.57 22.41 -58.85
N ILE A 332 -6.27 21.46 -58.21
CA ILE A 332 -5.67 20.53 -57.25
C ILE A 332 -4.69 19.59 -57.96
N LEU A 333 -5.07 19.02 -59.10
CA LEU A 333 -4.21 18.13 -59.88
C LEU A 333 -2.97 18.83 -60.44
N SER A 334 -3.02 20.15 -60.61
CA SER A 334 -1.87 20.97 -61.02
C SER A 334 -0.94 21.38 -59.88
N SER A 335 -1.29 21.05 -58.61
CA SER A 335 -0.48 21.40 -57.44
C SER A 335 0.98 20.97 -57.62
N PRO A 336 1.95 21.86 -57.34
CA PRO A 336 3.36 21.48 -57.39
C PRO A 336 3.76 20.56 -56.22
N PHE A 337 2.87 20.35 -55.24
CA PHE A 337 3.11 19.56 -54.03
C PHE A 337 2.49 18.15 -54.15
N GLN A 338 3.02 17.38 -55.08
CA GLN A 338 2.63 15.99 -55.33
C GLN A 338 3.84 15.20 -55.84
N ASP A 339 3.77 13.86 -55.79
CA ASP A 339 4.88 12.99 -56.20
C ASP A 339 5.44 13.31 -57.60
N GLY A 340 6.77 13.33 -57.68
CA GLY A 340 7.53 13.58 -58.91
C GLY A 340 7.73 15.06 -59.27
N LYS A 341 7.27 16.01 -58.43
CA LYS A 341 7.45 17.46 -58.65
C LYS A 341 8.53 18.04 -57.74
N SER A 342 9.05 19.21 -58.10
CA SER A 342 9.96 19.99 -57.25
C SER A 342 9.45 21.42 -57.09
N HIS A 343 9.44 21.93 -55.85
CA HIS A 343 9.06 23.30 -55.51
C HIS A 343 9.72 23.73 -54.21
N GLU A 344 10.15 25.00 -54.10
CA GLU A 344 10.89 25.50 -52.93
C GLU A 344 10.11 25.39 -51.61
N ASP A 345 8.82 25.76 -51.61
CA ASP A 345 7.92 25.55 -50.46
C ASP A 345 7.76 24.08 -50.03
N SER A 346 8.17 23.09 -50.84
CA SER A 346 8.12 21.68 -50.41
C SER A 346 9.06 21.40 -49.25
N ILE A 347 10.06 22.24 -49.01
CA ILE A 347 10.97 22.13 -47.86
C ILE A 347 10.18 22.44 -46.57
N GLU A 348 9.52 23.58 -46.52
CA GLU A 348 8.70 24.01 -45.35
C GLU A 348 7.57 23.01 -45.05
N LEU A 349 6.87 22.53 -46.07
CA LEU A 349 5.80 21.53 -45.87
C LEU A 349 6.32 20.20 -45.30
N LYS A 350 7.56 19.83 -45.64
CA LYS A 350 8.22 18.65 -45.07
C LYS A 350 8.73 18.88 -43.65
N GLU A 351 9.13 20.10 -43.34
CA GLU A 351 9.45 20.51 -41.96
C GLU A 351 8.19 20.45 -41.09
N TYR A 352 7.02 20.87 -41.58
CA TYR A 352 5.75 20.72 -40.84
C TYR A 352 5.40 19.24 -40.60
N LEU A 353 5.54 18.38 -41.61
CA LEU A 353 5.32 16.94 -41.44
C LEU A 353 6.29 16.32 -40.44
N GLU A 354 7.54 16.78 -40.40
CA GLU A 354 8.54 16.34 -39.43
C GLU A 354 8.21 16.83 -38.02
N ILE A 355 7.85 18.11 -37.86
CA ILE A 355 7.37 18.69 -36.60
C ILE A 355 6.17 17.93 -36.04
N LEU A 356 5.27 17.47 -36.90
CA LEU A 356 4.07 16.72 -36.52
C LEU A 356 4.31 15.21 -36.36
N GLY A 357 5.54 14.73 -36.60
CA GLY A 357 5.93 13.34 -36.40
C GLY A 357 5.52 12.36 -37.49
N PHE A 358 5.02 12.82 -38.65
CA PHE A 358 4.64 11.96 -39.77
C PHE A 358 5.83 11.43 -40.58
N VAL A 359 7.00 12.05 -40.43
CA VAL A 359 8.22 11.65 -41.13
C VAL A 359 9.46 12.15 -40.42
N THR A 360 10.55 11.42 -40.53
CA THR A 360 11.90 11.87 -40.13
C THR A 360 12.80 11.89 -41.36
N TRP A 361 13.68 12.89 -41.50
CA TRP A 361 14.57 12.96 -42.66
C TRP A 361 16.01 12.59 -42.29
N ASP A 362 16.63 11.71 -43.09
CA ASP A 362 18.04 11.31 -42.89
C ASP A 362 19.03 12.47 -43.16
N ASN A 363 18.59 13.47 -43.93
CA ASN A 363 19.32 14.69 -44.28
C ASN A 363 18.30 15.82 -44.47
N ASP A 364 18.75 17.07 -44.47
CA ASP A 364 17.89 18.25 -44.69
C ASP A 364 16.91 18.05 -45.87
N PRO A 365 15.61 18.35 -45.68
CA PRO A 365 14.59 18.12 -46.69
C PRO A 365 14.89 18.91 -47.97
N THR A 366 14.77 18.23 -49.12
CA THR A 366 14.97 18.83 -50.44
C THR A 366 13.66 19.36 -51.03
N ASP A 367 13.75 20.19 -52.08
CA ASP A 367 12.60 20.72 -52.82
C ASP A 367 11.84 19.65 -53.64
N TYR A 368 12.36 18.43 -53.77
CA TYR A 368 11.75 17.33 -54.55
C TYR A 368 10.73 16.55 -53.72
N PHE A 369 9.47 16.59 -54.15
CA PHE A 369 8.36 15.84 -53.55
C PHE A 369 8.35 14.42 -54.14
N GLY A 370 8.78 13.44 -53.33
CA GLY A 370 8.87 12.04 -53.72
C GLY A 370 7.88 11.16 -52.96
N THR A 371 7.90 9.86 -53.25
CA THR A 371 6.97 8.87 -52.68
C THR A 371 6.94 8.86 -51.15
N ARG A 372 8.10 9.03 -50.49
CA ARG A 372 8.16 9.14 -49.01
C ARG A 372 7.40 10.35 -48.48
N THR A 373 7.43 11.47 -49.19
CA THR A 373 6.66 12.67 -48.83
C THR A 373 5.18 12.47 -49.11
N GLU A 374 4.83 11.85 -50.24
CA GLU A 374 3.44 11.50 -50.57
C GLU A 374 2.82 10.58 -49.53
N GLU A 375 3.55 9.55 -49.07
CA GLU A 375 3.11 8.64 -48.01
C GLU A 375 2.87 9.38 -46.68
N ALA A 376 3.80 10.24 -46.26
CA ALA A 376 3.63 11.07 -45.06
C ALA A 376 2.42 12.02 -45.16
N VAL A 377 2.18 12.61 -46.35
CA VAL A 377 1.00 13.46 -46.58
C VAL A 377 -0.29 12.65 -46.55
N LYS A 378 -0.31 11.43 -47.10
CA LYS A 378 -1.49 10.55 -47.03
C LYS A 378 -1.80 10.17 -45.59
N GLU A 379 -0.78 9.83 -44.80
CA GLU A 379 -0.94 9.51 -43.39
C GLU A 379 -1.45 10.71 -42.59
N PHE A 380 -0.92 11.91 -42.86
CA PHE A 380 -1.44 13.17 -42.31
C PHE A 380 -2.90 13.41 -42.70
N GLN A 381 -3.23 13.30 -43.99
CA GLN A 381 -4.59 13.50 -44.49
C GLN A 381 -5.58 12.52 -43.86
N GLU A 382 -5.20 11.25 -43.74
CA GLU A 382 -6.02 10.23 -43.09
C GLU A 382 -6.23 10.54 -41.61
N THR A 383 -5.16 10.94 -40.89
CA THR A 383 -5.21 11.30 -39.47
C THR A 383 -6.10 12.51 -39.20
N GLU A 384 -6.04 13.52 -40.08
CA GLU A 384 -6.82 14.76 -39.96
C GLU A 384 -8.22 14.67 -40.61
N GLY A 385 -8.59 13.51 -41.17
CA GLY A 385 -9.89 13.32 -41.83
C GLY A 385 -10.06 14.13 -43.13
N LEU A 386 -8.96 14.44 -43.81
CA LEU A 386 -8.92 15.12 -45.11
C LEU A 386 -9.00 14.08 -46.26
N PRO A 387 -9.41 14.49 -47.48
CA PRO A 387 -9.34 13.62 -48.65
C PRO A 387 -7.93 13.09 -48.90
N VAL A 388 -7.75 11.76 -48.85
CA VAL A 388 -6.45 11.09 -48.94
C VAL A 388 -6.00 11.01 -50.40
N SER A 389 -5.29 12.05 -50.85
CA SER A 389 -4.79 12.17 -52.22
C SER A 389 -3.27 12.07 -52.32
N GLY A 390 -2.54 12.35 -51.24
CA GLY A 390 -1.09 12.56 -51.26
C GLY A 390 -0.66 13.87 -51.94
N ILE A 391 -1.63 14.69 -52.34
CA ILE A 391 -1.42 16.04 -52.87
C ILE A 391 -1.65 17.02 -51.74
N ILE A 392 -0.72 17.94 -51.52
CA ILE A 392 -0.96 19.06 -50.62
C ILE A 392 -1.71 20.15 -51.40
N ASP A 393 -2.99 20.27 -51.11
CA ASP A 393 -3.86 21.37 -51.55
C ASP A 393 -3.91 22.48 -50.48
N LEU A 394 -4.76 23.50 -50.69
CA LEU A 394 -4.87 24.63 -49.76
C LEU A 394 -5.29 24.17 -48.36
N ASN A 395 -6.32 23.33 -48.26
CA ASN A 395 -6.85 22.86 -46.97
C ASN A 395 -5.82 22.00 -46.22
N THR A 396 -5.11 21.10 -46.93
CA THR A 396 -4.02 20.30 -46.35
C THR A 396 -2.88 21.19 -45.87
N ARG A 397 -2.50 22.22 -46.65
CA ARG A 397 -1.44 23.18 -46.28
C ARG A 397 -1.82 23.98 -45.04
N GLU A 398 -3.01 24.58 -45.02
CA GLU A 398 -3.49 25.38 -43.89
C GLU A 398 -3.54 24.55 -42.61
N ARG A 399 -3.97 23.28 -42.70
CA ARG A 399 -4.01 22.37 -41.55
C ARG A 399 -2.61 21.96 -41.06
N LEU A 400 -1.67 21.69 -41.96
CA LEU A 400 -0.27 21.42 -41.60
C LEU A 400 0.35 22.61 -40.86
N GLU A 401 0.15 23.82 -41.39
CA GLU A 401 0.66 25.05 -40.78
C GLU A 401 0.05 25.26 -39.38
N GLU A 402 -1.28 25.22 -39.27
CA GLU A 402 -2.02 25.40 -38.01
C GLU A 402 -1.51 24.48 -36.89
N LEU A 403 -1.37 23.19 -37.18
CA LEU A 403 -0.93 22.21 -36.19
C LEU A 403 0.55 22.35 -35.86
N SER A 404 1.40 22.63 -36.84
CA SER A 404 2.85 22.73 -36.63
C SER A 404 3.24 23.87 -35.67
N ILE A 405 2.49 24.97 -35.69
CA ILE A 405 2.72 26.15 -34.83
C ILE A 405 1.87 26.16 -33.56
N GLY A 406 0.97 25.19 -33.39
CA GLY A 406 0.05 25.08 -32.25
C GLY A 406 0.74 24.74 -30.92
N PRO A 407 -0.02 24.54 -29.84
CA PRO A 407 0.49 24.04 -28.57
C PRO A 407 1.26 22.71 -28.73
N LEU A 408 2.26 22.50 -27.88
CA LEU A 408 2.99 21.24 -27.86
C LEU A 408 2.08 20.10 -27.40
N SER A 409 2.10 18.99 -28.13
CA SER A 409 1.27 17.81 -27.89
C SER A 409 2.00 16.53 -28.30
N TYR A 410 1.45 15.39 -27.91
CA TYR A 410 2.01 14.08 -28.20
C TYR A 410 2.31 13.88 -29.69
N GLY A 411 3.50 13.35 -29.99
CA GLY A 411 3.96 13.05 -31.35
C GLY A 411 4.79 14.16 -32.00
N MET A 412 4.77 15.37 -31.45
CA MET A 412 5.49 16.51 -32.05
C MET A 412 7.02 16.45 -31.85
N TYR A 413 7.77 16.96 -32.82
CA TYR A 413 9.21 17.22 -32.74
C TYR A 413 9.47 18.73 -32.84
N ARG A 414 9.69 19.40 -31.70
CA ARG A 414 9.98 20.85 -31.65
C ARG A 414 11.02 21.21 -30.59
N GLU A 415 11.86 22.19 -30.91
CA GLU A 415 12.96 22.63 -30.03
C GLU A 415 12.46 23.17 -28.68
N ASP A 416 11.30 23.82 -28.64
CA ASP A 416 10.69 24.33 -27.40
C ASP A 416 10.13 23.22 -26.49
N ALA A 417 9.97 21.99 -26.98
CA ALA A 417 9.70 20.84 -26.11
C ALA A 417 10.89 20.49 -25.21
N VAL A 418 12.12 20.85 -25.58
CA VAL A 418 13.31 20.68 -24.73
C VAL A 418 13.17 21.56 -23.48
N ALA A 419 12.84 22.85 -23.66
CA ALA A 419 12.67 23.80 -22.57
C ALA A 419 11.54 23.37 -21.62
N LEU A 420 10.38 22.97 -22.16
CA LEU A 420 9.28 22.44 -21.35
C LEU A 420 9.72 21.25 -20.48
N LYS A 421 10.49 20.31 -21.03
CA LYS A 421 10.99 19.15 -20.27
C LYS A 421 11.99 19.54 -19.19
N GLU A 422 12.84 20.53 -19.44
CA GLU A 422 13.75 21.08 -18.43
C GLU A 422 12.96 21.74 -17.28
N ASP A 423 11.91 22.48 -17.60
CA ASP A 423 11.04 23.11 -16.61
C ASP A 423 10.25 22.07 -15.81
N LEU A 424 9.64 21.08 -16.45
CA LEU A 424 8.94 19.97 -15.77
C LEU A 424 9.88 19.18 -14.86
N ASN A 425 11.13 18.97 -15.25
CA ASN A 425 12.16 18.39 -14.40
C ASN A 425 12.46 19.26 -13.18
N LYS A 426 12.66 20.57 -13.38
CA LYS A 426 12.96 21.52 -12.31
C LYS A 426 11.80 21.62 -11.31
N LEU A 427 10.57 21.53 -11.79
CA LEU A 427 9.36 21.56 -10.99
C LEU A 427 9.01 20.22 -10.33
N GLY A 428 9.76 19.15 -10.61
CA GLY A 428 9.59 17.85 -9.98
C GLY A 428 8.43 17.00 -10.53
N PHE A 429 7.90 17.34 -11.71
CA PHE A 429 6.85 16.55 -12.39
C PHE A 429 7.42 15.44 -13.27
N THR A 430 8.69 15.57 -13.69
CA THR A 430 9.35 14.56 -14.53
C THR A 430 10.81 14.36 -14.13
N SER A 431 11.46 13.36 -14.75
CA SER A 431 12.91 13.16 -14.65
C SER A 431 13.48 12.72 -16.01
N PHE A 432 13.94 13.67 -16.82
CA PHE A 432 14.58 13.43 -18.12
C PHE A 432 16.11 13.54 -18.02
N ASN A 433 16.82 12.55 -18.58
CA ASN A 433 18.27 12.60 -18.76
C ASN A 433 18.58 13.03 -20.20
N GLY A 434 18.88 14.32 -20.39
CA GLY A 434 19.16 14.91 -21.71
C GLY A 434 17.89 15.06 -22.56
N PRO A 435 17.01 16.03 -22.25
CA PRO A 435 15.77 16.23 -22.98
C PRO A 435 16.03 16.50 -24.47
N ASN A 436 15.23 15.86 -25.32
CA ASN A 436 15.21 16.05 -26.78
C ASN A 436 13.98 16.88 -27.19
N ASP A 437 13.82 17.10 -28.49
CA ASP A 437 12.71 17.84 -29.11
C ASP A 437 11.41 17.02 -29.26
N TYR A 438 11.45 15.70 -29.05
CA TYR A 438 10.28 14.83 -29.22
C TYR A 438 9.30 14.83 -28.03
N PHE A 439 8.10 15.37 -28.18
CA PHE A 439 7.04 15.32 -27.18
C PHE A 439 6.38 13.94 -27.16
N GLY A 440 6.91 13.03 -26.34
CA GLY A 440 6.41 11.67 -26.17
C GLY A 440 5.55 11.47 -24.91
N ALA A 441 5.14 10.21 -24.67
CA ALA A 441 4.22 9.83 -23.57
C ALA A 441 4.66 10.32 -22.19
N LYS A 442 5.97 10.33 -21.91
CA LYS A 442 6.49 10.79 -20.61
C LYS A 442 6.36 12.31 -20.43
N THR A 443 6.44 13.08 -21.52
CA THR A 443 6.24 14.53 -21.49
C THR A 443 4.77 14.86 -21.37
N GLU A 444 3.92 14.16 -22.12
CA GLU A 444 2.46 14.23 -21.98
C GLU A 444 2.02 13.97 -20.53
N GLN A 445 2.47 12.85 -19.93
CA GLN A 445 2.15 12.54 -18.53
C GLN A 445 2.65 13.63 -17.57
N GLY A 446 3.84 14.18 -17.78
CA GLY A 446 4.36 15.28 -16.95
C GLY A 446 3.52 16.55 -17.04
N VAL A 447 2.97 16.84 -18.23
CA VAL A 447 2.03 17.95 -18.44
C VAL A 447 0.70 17.66 -17.76
N GLU A 448 0.16 16.44 -17.88
CA GLU A 448 -1.07 16.02 -17.19
C GLU A 448 -0.94 16.10 -15.67
N ASP A 449 0.19 15.65 -15.11
CA ASP A 449 0.47 15.66 -13.67
C ASP A 449 0.53 17.11 -13.15
N LEU A 450 1.18 18.02 -13.89
CA LEU A 450 1.20 19.44 -13.58
C LEU A 450 -0.21 20.06 -13.67
N GLN A 451 -0.93 19.78 -14.75
CA GLN A 451 -2.29 20.28 -14.97
C GLN A 451 -3.21 19.82 -13.84
N SER A 452 -3.14 18.54 -13.46
CA SER A 452 -3.93 17.99 -12.36
C SER A 452 -3.55 18.57 -11.01
N TYR A 453 -2.27 18.83 -10.74
CA TYR A 453 -1.82 19.34 -9.44
C TYR A 453 -2.23 20.81 -9.22
N TYR A 454 -2.32 21.60 -10.29
CA TYR A 454 -2.71 23.02 -10.23
C TYR A 454 -4.16 23.29 -10.69
N ASP A 455 -5.01 22.25 -10.71
CA ASP A 455 -6.43 22.35 -11.10
C ASP A 455 -6.68 23.00 -12.49
N LEU A 456 -5.79 22.74 -13.45
CA LEU A 456 -5.96 23.10 -14.87
C LEU A 456 -6.78 22.03 -15.62
N GLU A 457 -7.23 22.34 -16.84
CA GLU A 457 -7.85 21.33 -17.71
C GLU A 457 -6.81 20.29 -18.13
N VAL A 458 -7.00 19.04 -17.70
CA VAL A 458 -6.07 17.92 -17.98
C VAL A 458 -6.28 17.45 -19.41
N THR A 459 -5.38 17.86 -20.29
CA THR A 459 -5.42 17.57 -21.74
C THR A 459 -4.16 16.88 -22.24
N GLY A 460 -3.07 16.89 -21.47
CA GLY A 460 -1.74 16.45 -21.93
C GLY A 460 -1.07 17.40 -22.93
N VAL A 461 -1.77 18.45 -23.34
CA VAL A 461 -1.31 19.49 -24.28
C VAL A 461 -0.73 20.67 -23.48
N ALA A 462 0.51 21.04 -23.77
CA ALA A 462 1.14 22.21 -23.15
C ALA A 462 0.70 23.49 -23.86
N ASN A 463 -0.49 23.95 -23.49
CA ASN A 463 -1.10 25.19 -23.96
C ASN A 463 -0.60 26.42 -23.18
N GLU A 464 -1.11 27.61 -23.56
CA GLU A 464 -0.76 28.90 -22.93
C GLU A 464 -0.93 28.88 -21.40
N ALA A 465 -2.04 28.35 -20.89
CA ALA A 465 -2.29 28.25 -19.45
C ALA A 465 -1.27 27.36 -18.72
N THR A 466 -0.79 26.29 -19.38
CA THR A 466 0.26 25.41 -18.85
C THR A 466 1.58 26.17 -18.72
N PHE A 467 1.98 26.92 -19.75
CA PHE A 467 3.21 27.72 -19.73
C PHE A 467 3.14 28.91 -18.75
N GLU A 468 2.01 29.62 -18.68
CA GLU A 468 1.80 30.69 -17.70
C GLU A 468 1.95 30.17 -16.25
N LYS A 469 1.42 28.97 -15.96
CA LYS A 469 1.56 28.34 -14.64
C LYS A 469 3.01 27.95 -14.34
N ILE A 470 3.73 27.38 -15.30
CA ILE A 470 5.16 27.06 -15.17
C ILE A 470 5.96 28.33 -14.86
N GLU A 471 5.73 29.41 -15.63
CA GLU A 471 6.41 30.69 -15.44
C GLU A 471 6.11 31.29 -14.05
N GLU A 472 4.84 31.25 -13.61
CA GLU A 472 4.44 31.70 -12.28
C GLU A 472 5.26 31.01 -11.17
N ILE A 473 5.37 29.69 -11.21
CA ILE A 473 6.09 28.92 -10.18
C ILE A 473 7.59 29.20 -10.24
N LEU A 474 8.17 29.19 -11.45
CA LEU A 474 9.59 29.45 -11.67
C LEU A 474 9.98 30.89 -11.32
N SER A 475 9.04 31.82 -11.27
CA SER A 475 9.25 33.21 -10.85
C SER A 475 9.13 33.43 -9.33
N SER A 476 8.85 32.38 -8.54
CA SER A 476 8.69 32.49 -7.08
C SER A 476 9.94 33.12 -6.43
N PRO A 477 9.78 34.09 -5.52
CA PRO A 477 10.91 34.66 -4.78
C PRO A 477 11.48 33.71 -3.71
N PHE A 478 10.86 32.54 -3.52
CA PHE A 478 11.24 31.53 -2.53
C PHE A 478 11.94 30.34 -3.19
N GLN A 479 13.09 30.60 -3.83
CA GLN A 479 13.95 29.61 -4.48
C GLN A 479 15.43 29.98 -4.32
N ASP A 480 16.36 29.05 -4.58
CA ASP A 480 17.79 29.27 -4.41
C ASP A 480 18.30 30.51 -5.18
N GLY A 481 19.06 31.35 -4.49
CA GLY A 481 19.67 32.58 -5.02
C GLY A 481 18.85 33.85 -4.81
N GLU A 482 17.57 33.74 -4.44
CA GLU A 482 16.67 34.89 -4.24
C GLU A 482 16.64 35.39 -2.78
N SER A 483 16.19 36.64 -2.58
CA SER A 483 16.01 37.23 -1.24
C SER A 483 14.61 37.82 -1.08
N HIS A 484 13.92 37.43 -0.01
CA HIS A 484 12.58 37.93 0.33
C HIS A 484 12.37 37.98 1.84
N GLU A 485 11.63 38.97 2.34
CA GLU A 485 11.42 39.15 3.79
C GLU A 485 10.68 37.97 4.44
N ASP A 486 9.65 37.46 3.78
CA ASP A 486 8.91 36.27 4.23
C ASP A 486 9.74 34.97 4.22
N SER A 487 10.92 34.94 3.60
CA SER A 487 11.81 33.75 3.65
C SER A 487 12.25 33.41 5.07
N VAL A 488 12.28 34.39 5.98
CA VAL A 488 12.63 34.16 7.39
C VAL A 488 11.57 33.26 8.05
N GLU A 489 10.29 33.63 7.94
CA GLU A 489 9.18 32.87 8.54
C GLU A 489 9.08 31.44 7.96
N LEU A 490 9.27 31.28 6.65
CA LEU A 490 9.26 29.96 6.02
C LEU A 490 10.40 29.06 6.52
N LYS A 491 11.58 29.63 6.78
CA LYS A 491 12.71 28.89 7.37
C LYS A 491 12.50 28.53 8.83
N GLU A 492 11.86 29.41 9.60
CA GLU A 492 11.45 29.12 10.98
C GLU A 492 10.42 27.99 11.02
N ASN A 493 9.48 27.93 10.06
CA ASN A 493 8.52 26.84 9.94
C ASN A 493 9.20 25.50 9.56
N LEU A 494 10.19 25.51 8.65
CA LEU A 494 10.98 24.32 8.34
C LEU A 494 11.76 23.80 9.56
N GLU A 495 12.33 24.71 10.35
CA GLU A 495 13.01 24.35 11.61
C GLU A 495 12.03 23.79 12.64
N THR A 496 10.86 24.43 12.78
CA THR A 496 9.75 23.98 13.64
C THR A 496 9.31 22.56 13.30
N LEU A 497 9.35 22.19 12.03
CA LEU A 497 8.97 20.85 11.55
C LEU A 497 10.14 19.86 11.50
N GLY A 498 11.34 20.28 11.91
CA GLY A 498 12.51 19.41 12.04
C GLY A 498 13.23 19.09 10.73
N PHE A 499 12.97 19.82 9.64
CA PHE A 499 13.65 19.63 8.35
C PHE A 499 15.02 20.31 8.29
N VAL A 500 15.30 21.23 9.21
CA VAL A 500 16.57 21.95 9.26
C VAL A 500 16.82 22.48 10.66
N SER A 501 18.09 22.75 10.98
CA SER A 501 18.47 23.49 12.18
C SER A 501 19.47 24.57 11.78
N TRP A 502 19.21 25.81 12.19
CA TRP A 502 20.03 26.95 11.78
C TRP A 502 21.08 27.30 12.85
N ASP A 503 22.35 27.40 12.47
CA ASP A 503 23.43 27.81 13.39
C ASP A 503 23.27 29.27 13.89
N ASN A 504 22.53 30.10 13.15
CA ASN A 504 22.20 31.50 13.48
C ASN A 504 20.78 31.81 13.00
N ASP A 505 20.20 32.90 13.51
CA ASP A 505 18.88 33.38 13.09
C ASP A 505 18.73 33.42 11.55
N PRO A 506 17.63 32.88 10.99
CA PRO A 506 17.43 32.82 9.54
C PRO A 506 17.44 34.22 8.89
N THR A 507 18.06 34.32 7.71
CA THR A 507 18.08 35.55 6.90
C THR A 507 17.03 35.51 5.78
N ASP A 508 16.82 36.65 5.10
CA ASP A 508 15.96 36.78 3.93
C ASP A 508 16.48 36.05 2.67
N TYR A 509 17.78 35.73 2.60
CA TYR A 509 18.42 35.05 1.48
C TYR A 509 18.13 33.55 1.44
N PHE A 510 17.43 33.08 0.42
CA PHE A 510 17.13 31.67 0.18
C PHE A 510 18.31 31.01 -0.53
N GLY A 511 19.04 30.14 0.19
CA GLY A 511 20.24 29.48 -0.32
C GLY A 511 20.07 27.98 -0.49
N SER A 512 21.09 27.31 -1.02
CA SER A 512 21.07 25.86 -1.28
C SER A 512 20.74 24.99 -0.07
N SER A 513 21.12 25.39 1.15
CA SER A 513 20.71 24.68 2.37
C SER A 513 19.21 24.81 2.66
N THR A 514 18.60 25.93 2.29
CA THR A 514 17.15 26.13 2.39
C THR A 514 16.43 25.35 1.29
N GLU A 515 16.94 25.37 0.06
CA GLU A 515 16.42 24.57 -1.05
C GLU A 515 16.39 23.08 -0.71
N GLU A 516 17.47 22.55 -0.12
CA GLU A 516 17.54 21.14 0.29
C GLU A 516 16.50 20.82 1.37
N ALA A 517 16.36 21.68 2.39
CA ALA A 517 15.36 21.50 3.43
C ALA A 517 13.91 21.53 2.85
N VAL A 518 13.66 22.36 1.84
CA VAL A 518 12.38 22.40 1.13
C VAL A 518 12.16 21.13 0.31
N LYS A 519 13.18 20.62 -0.37
CA LYS A 519 13.09 19.34 -1.11
C LYS A 519 12.79 18.17 -0.16
N GLU A 520 13.45 18.11 0.99
CA GLU A 520 13.17 17.11 2.02
C GLU A 520 11.73 17.24 2.54
N PHE A 521 11.27 18.47 2.79
CA PHE A 521 9.88 18.75 3.18
C PHE A 521 8.87 18.29 2.12
N GLN A 522 9.05 18.71 0.87
CA GLN A 522 8.19 18.35 -0.26
C GLN A 522 8.12 16.83 -0.44
N ALA A 523 9.27 16.15 -0.43
CA ALA A 523 9.33 14.70 -0.52
C ALA A 523 8.59 14.01 0.66
N ALA A 524 8.78 14.49 1.88
CA ALA A 524 8.11 13.94 3.07
C ALA A 524 6.60 14.16 3.08
N LYS A 525 6.10 15.18 2.36
CA LYS A 525 4.67 15.51 2.26
C LYS A 525 4.03 15.05 0.95
N GLY A 526 4.79 14.42 0.05
CA GLY A 526 4.28 13.96 -1.24
C GLY A 526 3.94 15.10 -2.22
N LEU A 527 4.60 16.24 -2.08
CA LEU A 527 4.50 17.38 -2.99
C LEU A 527 5.55 17.24 -4.11
N PRO A 528 5.37 17.89 -5.28
CA PRO A 528 6.39 17.97 -6.31
C PRO A 528 7.72 18.50 -5.75
N VAL A 529 8.80 17.75 -5.95
CA VAL A 529 10.11 18.04 -5.33
C VAL A 529 10.88 19.01 -6.23
N SER A 530 10.64 20.30 -6.05
CA SER A 530 11.27 21.38 -6.82
C SER A 530 12.34 22.14 -6.04
N GLY A 531 12.25 22.16 -4.70
CA GLY A 531 13.03 23.05 -3.83
C GLY A 531 12.57 24.52 -3.86
N ILE A 532 11.53 24.82 -4.64
CA ILE A 532 10.84 26.11 -4.67
C ILE A 532 9.70 26.05 -3.66
N ILE A 533 9.44 27.12 -2.92
CA ILE A 533 8.21 27.23 -2.12
C ILE A 533 7.14 27.94 -2.95
N GLU A 534 6.28 27.14 -3.59
CA GLU A 534 5.07 27.59 -4.28
C GLU A 534 3.84 27.60 -3.32
N PRO A 535 2.67 28.15 -3.72
CA PRO A 535 1.53 28.35 -2.82
C PRO A 535 1.10 27.10 -2.02
N ASN A 536 1.04 25.93 -2.67
CA ASN A 536 0.65 24.67 -2.00
C ASN A 536 1.71 24.22 -0.97
N THR A 537 3.01 24.32 -1.30
CA THR A 537 4.10 24.07 -0.34
C THR A 537 4.04 25.06 0.83
N LYS A 538 3.80 26.35 0.56
CA LYS A 538 3.67 27.40 1.59
C LYS A 538 2.52 27.13 2.55
N GLU A 539 1.32 26.87 2.01
CA GLU A 539 0.11 26.58 2.81
C GLU A 539 0.31 25.33 3.68
N THR A 540 0.84 24.25 3.10
CA THR A 540 1.13 23.00 3.84
C THR A 540 2.16 23.23 4.96
N LEU A 541 3.18 24.03 4.69
CA LEU A 541 4.23 24.34 5.66
C LEU A 541 3.68 25.15 6.85
N GLU A 542 2.88 26.18 6.58
CA GLU A 542 2.27 27.04 7.60
C GLU A 542 1.22 26.28 8.44
N GLU A 543 0.37 25.48 7.80
CA GLU A 543 -0.65 24.67 8.49
C GLU A 543 0.00 23.69 9.48
N LEU A 544 1.05 22.98 9.03
CA LEU A 544 1.73 22.00 9.87
C LEU A 544 2.53 22.67 11.00
N ALA A 545 3.24 23.76 10.73
CA ALA A 545 4.05 24.45 11.75
C ALA A 545 3.18 25.03 12.88
N THR A 546 1.99 25.52 12.54
CA THR A 546 1.05 26.12 13.50
C THR A 546 0.08 25.13 14.15
N GLY A 547 0.01 23.89 13.62
CA GLY A 547 -0.88 22.83 14.09
C GLY A 547 -0.56 22.27 15.49
N PRO A 548 -1.30 21.22 15.91
CA PRO A 548 -1.07 20.50 17.15
C PRO A 548 0.34 19.89 17.25
N LEU A 549 0.86 19.79 18.47
CA LEU A 549 2.17 19.19 18.70
C LEU A 549 2.14 17.69 18.35
N SER A 550 3.09 17.27 17.52
CA SER A 550 3.19 15.90 17.01
C SER A 550 4.64 15.51 16.77
N TYR A 551 4.86 14.21 16.50
CA TYR A 551 6.18 13.64 16.28
C TYR A 551 6.98 14.41 15.21
N GLY A 552 8.25 14.70 15.52
CA GLY A 552 9.19 15.37 14.61
C GLY A 552 9.31 16.88 14.82
N MET A 553 8.33 17.51 15.50
CA MET A 553 8.33 18.96 15.70
C MET A 553 9.36 19.43 16.72
N TYR A 554 9.89 20.64 16.52
CA TYR A 554 10.71 21.40 17.46
C TYR A 554 9.96 22.68 17.85
N ARG A 555 9.33 22.70 19.02
CA ARG A 555 8.62 23.89 19.54
C ARG A 555 8.79 24.04 21.03
N GLU A 556 8.86 25.29 21.50
CA GLU A 556 9.07 25.61 22.92
C GLU A 556 7.97 25.04 23.84
N ASP A 557 6.72 25.00 23.37
CA ASP A 557 5.58 24.45 24.11
C ASP A 557 5.64 22.91 24.28
N VAL A 558 6.49 22.20 23.54
CA VAL A 558 6.80 20.78 23.79
C VAL A 558 7.49 20.59 25.15
N ILE A 559 8.30 21.56 25.60
CA ILE A 559 8.93 21.52 26.93
C ILE A 559 7.84 21.47 28.00
N THR A 560 6.87 22.38 27.90
CA THR A 560 5.74 22.44 28.84
C THR A 560 4.90 21.15 28.80
N LEU A 561 4.60 20.62 27.60
CA LEU A 561 3.91 19.33 27.47
C LEU A 561 4.65 18.21 28.20
N LYS A 562 5.97 18.08 27.99
CA LYS A 562 6.80 17.05 28.63
C LYS A 562 6.87 17.20 30.15
N GLU A 563 6.99 18.43 30.66
CA GLU A 563 6.94 18.70 32.10
C GLU A 563 5.60 18.29 32.70
N ASN A 564 4.50 18.56 32.00
CA ASN A 564 3.16 18.17 32.42
C ASN A 564 2.98 16.64 32.39
N LEU A 565 3.38 15.97 31.32
CA LEU A 565 3.31 14.50 31.23
C LEU A 565 4.17 13.82 32.33
N ASN A 566 5.33 14.38 32.66
CA ASN A 566 6.15 13.95 33.81
C ASN A 566 5.38 14.10 35.12
N LYS A 567 4.81 15.28 35.37
CA LYS A 567 4.05 15.57 36.59
C LYS A 567 2.82 14.67 36.73
N LEU A 568 2.19 14.31 35.62
CA LEU A 568 1.03 13.44 35.58
C LEU A 568 1.38 11.94 35.65
N GLY A 569 2.67 11.57 35.61
CA GLY A 569 3.11 10.19 35.77
C GLY A 569 2.99 9.33 34.50
N PHE A 570 2.84 9.94 33.32
CA PHE A 570 2.80 9.22 32.03
C PHE A 570 4.18 9.04 31.40
N THR A 571 5.19 9.79 31.84
CA THR A 571 6.56 9.66 31.34
C THR A 571 7.56 10.17 32.39
N SER A 572 8.86 9.99 32.11
CA SER A 572 9.98 10.50 32.91
C SER A 572 11.09 11.06 32.02
N PHE A 573 11.10 12.38 31.81
CA PHE A 573 12.13 13.10 31.07
C PHE A 573 13.17 13.73 32.01
N ASN A 574 14.46 13.53 31.71
CA ASN A 574 15.56 14.23 32.37
C ASN A 574 15.98 15.43 31.51
N GLY A 575 15.54 16.64 31.88
CA GLY A 575 15.79 17.86 31.10
C GLY A 575 14.98 17.92 29.80
N PRO A 576 13.67 18.20 29.86
CA PRO A 576 12.83 18.35 28.68
C PRO A 576 13.40 19.38 27.70
N ASN A 577 13.42 19.03 26.42
CA ASN A 577 13.74 19.92 25.30
C ASN A 577 12.50 20.16 24.42
N ASP A 578 12.63 21.03 23.44
CA ASP A 578 11.63 21.44 22.45
C ASP A 578 11.27 20.35 21.41
N TYR A 579 12.04 19.27 21.32
CA TYR A 579 11.83 18.22 20.33
C TYR A 579 10.73 17.19 20.68
N PHE A 580 9.65 17.10 19.94
CA PHE A 580 8.61 16.08 20.12
C PHE A 580 9.04 14.74 19.49
N GLY A 581 9.66 13.87 20.29
CA GLY A 581 10.11 12.54 19.84
C GLY A 581 9.22 11.39 20.29
N ALA A 582 9.64 10.15 19.96
CA ALA A 582 8.87 8.92 20.22
C ALA A 582 8.44 8.73 21.68
N LYS A 583 9.26 9.15 22.64
CA LYS A 583 8.91 9.06 24.07
C LYS A 583 7.81 10.05 24.46
N THR A 584 7.76 11.23 23.82
CA THR A 584 6.70 12.21 24.04
C THR A 584 5.40 11.74 23.41
N GLU A 585 5.47 11.22 22.19
CA GLU A 585 4.35 10.57 21.51
C GLU A 585 3.74 9.46 22.37
N GLN A 586 4.55 8.49 22.83
CA GLN A 586 4.07 7.43 23.72
C GLN A 586 3.42 7.98 25.00
N GLY A 587 4.01 9.01 25.62
CA GLY A 587 3.42 9.63 26.81
C GLY A 587 2.08 10.30 26.53
N VAL A 588 1.88 10.84 25.33
CA VAL A 588 0.58 11.38 24.88
C VAL A 588 -0.41 10.25 24.63
N GLU A 589 -0.01 9.17 23.96
CA GLU A 589 -0.84 7.99 23.71
C GLU A 589 -1.31 7.33 25.01
N ASP A 590 -0.40 7.16 25.98
CA ASP A 590 -0.71 6.57 27.29
C ASP A 590 -1.74 7.41 28.04
N LEU A 591 -1.61 8.75 27.99
CA LEU A 591 -2.58 9.68 28.56
C LEU A 591 -3.92 9.59 27.84
N GLN A 592 -3.92 9.62 26.51
CA GLN A 592 -5.13 9.53 25.71
C GLN A 592 -5.87 8.23 25.99
N SER A 593 -5.16 7.10 26.03
CA SER A 593 -5.73 5.79 26.34
C SER A 593 -6.28 5.72 27.77
N TYR A 594 -5.61 6.31 28.75
CA TYR A 594 -6.06 6.27 30.15
C TYR A 594 -7.32 7.11 30.40
N TYR A 595 -7.51 8.20 29.65
CA TYR A 595 -8.67 9.09 29.77
C TYR A 595 -9.74 8.89 28.70
N ASP A 596 -9.72 7.77 27.98
CA ASP A 596 -10.66 7.42 26.91
C ASP A 596 -10.77 8.52 25.82
N LEU A 597 -9.65 9.17 25.47
CA LEU A 597 -9.52 10.08 24.33
C LEU A 597 -9.18 9.29 23.05
N GLU A 598 -9.30 9.92 21.89
CA GLU A 598 -8.79 9.34 20.65
C GLU A 598 -7.26 9.22 20.73
N VAL A 599 -6.73 8.00 20.55
CA VAL A 599 -5.30 7.71 20.65
C VAL A 599 -4.64 8.01 19.30
N THR A 600 -3.99 9.17 19.21
CA THR A 600 -3.35 9.68 17.99
C THR A 600 -1.86 9.96 18.17
N GLY A 601 -1.36 10.01 19.40
CA GLY A 601 -0.01 10.49 19.71
C GLY A 601 0.18 12.00 19.52
N VAL A 602 -0.84 12.70 19.05
CA VAL A 602 -0.85 14.15 18.80
C VAL A 602 -1.44 14.87 20.00
N ALA A 603 -0.73 15.85 20.54
CA ALA A 603 -1.23 16.70 21.62
C ALA A 603 -2.12 17.82 21.06
N ASN A 604 -3.32 17.42 20.62
CA ASN A 604 -4.39 18.33 20.18
C ASN A 604 -5.05 19.07 21.34
N GLU A 605 -6.01 19.94 21.01
CA GLU A 605 -6.76 20.75 21.98
C GLU A 605 -7.38 19.90 23.10
N ALA A 606 -8.04 18.79 22.76
CA ALA A 606 -8.65 17.91 23.76
C ALA A 606 -7.63 17.26 24.72
N THR A 607 -6.47 16.86 24.20
CA THR A 607 -5.36 16.33 25.02
C THR A 607 -4.84 17.40 25.98
N LEU A 608 -4.60 18.62 25.49
CA LEU A 608 -4.06 19.72 26.29
C LEU A 608 -5.07 20.21 27.34
N GLU A 609 -6.36 20.33 27.00
CA GLU A 609 -7.43 20.65 27.94
C GLU A 609 -7.55 19.59 29.05
N LYS A 610 -7.40 18.30 28.71
CA LYS A 610 -7.42 17.22 29.69
C LYS A 610 -6.24 17.34 30.67
N ILE A 611 -5.04 17.63 30.17
CA ILE A 611 -3.86 17.88 31.00
C ILE A 611 -4.12 19.04 31.97
N GLU A 612 -4.65 20.16 31.47
CA GLU A 612 -4.97 21.33 32.29
C GLU A 612 -6.03 21.02 33.34
N GLU A 613 -7.09 20.29 32.99
CA GLU A 613 -8.13 19.83 33.92
C GLU A 613 -7.52 19.07 35.11
N ILE A 614 -6.63 18.10 34.86
CA ILE A 614 -6.01 17.28 35.92
C ILE A 614 -5.07 18.12 36.77
N LEU A 615 -4.26 18.97 36.15
CA LEU A 615 -3.33 19.87 36.84
C LEU A 615 -4.03 20.95 37.66
N SER A 616 -5.31 21.23 37.39
CA SER A 616 -6.14 22.15 38.18
C SER A 616 -6.82 21.51 39.39
N SER A 617 -6.61 20.21 39.63
CA SER A 617 -7.24 19.46 40.73
C SER A 617 -6.96 20.08 42.11
N ALA A 618 -7.99 20.21 42.94
CA ALA A 618 -7.86 20.66 44.33
C ALA A 618 -7.23 19.60 45.28
N PHE A 619 -6.97 18.38 44.79
CA PHE A 619 -6.38 17.27 45.54
C PHE A 619 -4.94 17.00 45.10
N GLN A 620 -4.08 18.01 45.24
CA GLN A 620 -2.64 17.95 44.95
C GLN A 620 -1.87 18.79 45.98
N ASP A 621 -0.54 18.62 46.05
CA ASP A 621 0.33 19.36 46.97
C ASP A 621 0.15 20.89 46.85
N GLY A 622 0.06 21.56 48.00
CA GLY A 622 -0.11 23.02 48.09
C GLY A 622 -1.56 23.50 48.20
N GLU A 623 -2.53 22.68 47.82
CA GLU A 623 -3.95 23.05 47.82
C GLU A 623 -4.65 22.78 49.17
N SER A 624 -5.78 23.45 49.41
CA SER A 624 -6.62 23.22 50.58
C SER A 624 -8.07 23.00 50.19
N HIS A 625 -8.62 21.84 50.51
CA HIS A 625 -9.99 21.45 50.18
C HIS A 625 -10.69 20.76 51.36
N GLY A 626 -11.99 20.96 51.53
CA GLY A 626 -12.75 20.39 52.65
C GLY A 626 -12.68 18.87 52.68
N ASP A 627 -12.78 18.26 51.50
CA ASP A 627 -12.79 16.80 51.33
C ASP A 627 -11.38 16.18 51.39
N SER A 628 -10.32 16.99 51.54
CA SER A 628 -8.95 16.46 51.73
C SER A 628 -8.82 15.71 53.06
N VAL A 629 -9.65 16.02 54.06
CA VAL A 629 -9.67 15.27 55.32
C VAL A 629 -10.19 13.85 55.08
N GLU A 630 -11.33 13.72 54.38
CA GLU A 630 -11.93 12.43 54.04
C GLU A 630 -10.98 11.58 53.19
N LEU A 631 -10.31 12.17 52.20
CA LEU A 631 -9.30 11.46 51.40
C LEU A 631 -8.17 10.88 52.27
N LYS A 632 -7.67 11.65 53.24
CA LYS A 632 -6.59 11.20 54.15
C LYS A 632 -7.03 10.09 55.08
N GLU A 633 -8.24 10.19 55.63
CA GLU A 633 -8.84 9.14 56.46
C GLU A 633 -9.05 7.85 55.66
N ASN A 634 -9.47 7.98 54.40
CA ASN A 634 -9.61 6.85 53.48
C ASN A 634 -8.25 6.19 53.18
N LEU A 635 -7.22 6.96 52.85
CA LEU A 635 -5.87 6.42 52.60
C LEU A 635 -5.28 5.74 53.85
N GLU A 636 -5.55 6.25 55.05
CA GLU A 636 -5.16 5.61 56.30
C GLU A 636 -5.92 4.30 56.51
N THR A 637 -7.24 4.29 56.25
CA THR A 637 -8.06 3.07 56.32
C THR A 637 -7.56 1.99 55.35
N LEU A 638 -7.10 2.40 54.17
CA LEU A 638 -6.55 1.51 53.16
C LEU A 638 -5.09 1.09 53.44
N GLY A 639 -4.46 1.59 54.51
CA GLY A 639 -3.13 1.16 54.94
C GLY A 639 -1.97 1.83 54.20
N PHE A 640 -2.20 2.90 53.45
CA PHE A 640 -1.14 3.61 52.70
C PHE A 640 -0.43 4.69 53.53
N VAL A 641 -1.00 5.07 54.67
CA VAL A 641 -0.42 6.08 55.57
C VAL A 641 -0.96 5.88 56.98
N SER A 642 -0.23 6.36 57.98
CA SER A 642 -0.75 6.54 59.34
C SER A 642 -0.48 7.97 59.78
N TRP A 643 -1.48 8.67 60.35
CA TRP A 643 -1.35 10.06 60.75
C TRP A 643 -1.02 10.17 62.26
N GLU A 644 -0.05 11.02 62.62
CA GLU A 644 0.30 11.26 64.03
C GLU A 644 -0.66 12.24 64.72
N ASP A 645 -1.23 13.16 63.94
CA ASP A 645 -2.19 14.19 64.35
C ASP A 645 -3.45 14.10 63.46
N ASP A 646 -4.56 14.67 63.93
CA ASP A 646 -5.82 14.72 63.16
C ASP A 646 -5.60 15.37 61.76
N PRO A 647 -6.05 14.73 60.66
CA PRO A 647 -5.82 15.23 59.31
C PRO A 647 -6.46 16.60 59.07
N THR A 648 -5.69 17.51 58.47
CA THR A 648 -6.15 18.85 58.09
C THR A 648 -6.65 18.92 56.65
N ASN A 649 -7.30 20.02 56.27
CA ASN A 649 -7.74 20.28 54.89
C ASN A 649 -6.59 20.61 53.90
N TYR A 650 -5.38 20.85 54.39
CA TYR A 650 -4.21 21.16 53.56
C TYR A 650 -3.59 19.89 52.98
N PHE A 651 -3.49 19.78 51.66
CA PHE A 651 -2.85 18.68 50.98
C PHE A 651 -1.35 18.98 50.85
N GLY A 652 -0.52 18.24 51.57
CA GLY A 652 0.93 18.44 51.63
C GLY A 652 1.71 17.23 51.11
N LEU A 653 3.03 17.35 51.04
CA LEU A 653 3.96 16.29 50.59
C LEU A 653 3.72 14.89 51.19
N ARG A 654 3.34 14.79 52.47
CA ARG A 654 3.02 13.47 53.09
C ARG A 654 1.75 12.86 52.51
N THR A 655 0.76 13.68 52.17
CA THR A 655 -0.48 13.26 51.51
C THR A 655 -0.22 12.94 50.04
N GLU A 656 0.59 13.74 49.37
CA GLU A 656 1.04 13.44 48.01
C GLU A 656 1.74 12.08 47.96
N GLN A 657 2.67 11.82 48.88
CA GLN A 657 3.36 10.52 48.94
C GLN A 657 2.38 9.37 49.19
N ALA A 658 1.41 9.52 50.10
CA ALA A 658 0.40 8.48 50.33
C ALA A 658 -0.46 8.21 49.08
N VAL A 659 -0.77 9.25 48.29
CA VAL A 659 -1.47 9.11 47.02
C VAL A 659 -0.58 8.45 45.97
N LYS A 660 0.71 8.78 45.92
CA LYS A 660 1.69 8.13 45.04
C LYS A 660 1.83 6.63 45.35
N ASP A 661 1.97 6.28 46.62
CA ASP A 661 2.06 4.89 47.07
C ASP A 661 0.79 4.11 46.71
N PHE A 662 -0.39 4.74 46.86
CA PHE A 662 -1.66 4.18 46.40
C PHE A 662 -1.73 3.99 44.89
N GLN A 663 -1.36 5.02 44.12
CA GLN A 663 -1.38 4.98 42.66
C GLN A 663 -0.43 3.92 42.12
N GLU A 664 0.79 3.85 42.63
CA GLU A 664 1.80 2.86 42.26
C GLU A 664 1.31 1.44 42.54
N TYR A 665 0.72 1.19 43.72
CA TYR A 665 0.19 -0.13 44.07
C TYR A 665 -0.92 -0.60 43.11
N TYR A 666 -1.84 0.30 42.73
CA TYR A 666 -2.97 -0.03 41.86
C TYR A 666 -2.70 0.18 40.36
N GLY A 667 -1.46 0.47 39.96
CA GLY A 667 -1.10 0.69 38.56
C GLY A 667 -1.76 1.92 37.93
N LEU A 668 -2.07 2.94 38.72
CA LEU A 668 -2.56 4.24 38.26
C LEU A 668 -1.37 5.18 37.96
N PRO A 669 -1.54 6.22 37.13
CA PRO A 669 -0.50 7.22 36.89
C PRO A 669 0.00 7.83 38.21
N ASN A 670 1.30 7.66 38.50
CA ASN A 670 1.94 8.02 39.77
C ASN A 670 2.22 9.53 39.87
N SER A 671 1.15 10.32 39.84
CA SER A 671 1.17 11.79 39.83
C SER A 671 1.22 12.40 41.22
N GLY A 672 0.75 11.69 42.25
CA GLY A 672 0.46 12.26 43.57
C GLY A 672 -0.79 13.15 43.59
N ILE A 673 -1.46 13.31 42.45
CA ILE A 673 -2.73 14.03 42.32
C ILE A 673 -3.85 13.00 42.49
N ALA A 674 -4.67 13.15 43.53
CA ALA A 674 -5.82 12.27 43.73
C ALA A 674 -6.97 12.72 42.83
N GLU A 675 -6.82 12.55 41.52
CA GLU A 675 -7.83 12.87 40.51
C GLU A 675 -9.03 11.89 40.56
N LYS A 676 -10.00 12.05 39.67
CA LYS A 676 -11.27 11.32 39.69
C LYS A 676 -11.08 9.80 39.66
N ASN A 677 -10.23 9.24 38.81
CA ASN A 677 -10.03 7.79 38.73
C ASN A 677 -9.35 7.26 39.99
N THR A 678 -8.33 7.96 40.52
CA THR A 678 -7.74 7.65 41.84
C THR A 678 -8.80 7.61 42.94
N ARG A 679 -9.64 8.64 43.06
CA ARG A 679 -10.70 8.69 44.10
C ARG A 679 -11.79 7.65 43.89
N ASN A 680 -12.14 7.35 42.63
CA ASN A 680 -13.08 6.27 42.32
C ASN A 680 -12.51 4.91 42.75
N LYS A 681 -11.22 4.65 42.52
CA LYS A 681 -10.58 3.40 42.94
C LYS A 681 -10.54 3.27 44.46
N ILE A 682 -10.23 4.34 45.18
CA ILE A 682 -10.33 4.39 46.65
C ILE A 682 -11.75 4.01 47.10
N GLN A 683 -12.76 4.63 46.49
CA GLN A 683 -14.15 4.39 46.87
C GLN A 683 -14.65 2.98 46.52
N ASP A 684 -14.18 2.41 45.40
CA ASP A 684 -14.45 1.03 44.98
C ASP A 684 -13.97 0.04 46.03
N ILE A 685 -12.72 0.18 46.49
CA ILE A 685 -12.13 -0.67 47.54
C ILE A 685 -12.92 -0.55 48.85
N LEU A 686 -13.19 0.69 49.29
CA LEU A 686 -13.95 0.94 50.52
C LEU A 686 -15.40 0.43 50.44
N SER A 687 -15.92 0.14 49.24
CA SER A 687 -17.24 -0.44 49.05
C SER A 687 -17.27 -1.97 49.19
N SER A 688 -16.11 -2.63 49.32
CA SER A 688 -15.98 -4.08 49.42
C SER A 688 -16.91 -4.66 50.50
N PRO A 689 -17.64 -5.75 50.22
CA PRO A 689 -18.48 -6.40 51.22
C PRO A 689 -17.68 -7.21 52.25
N PHE A 690 -16.37 -7.41 52.05
CA PHE A 690 -15.49 -8.19 52.94
C PHE A 690 -14.65 -7.29 53.85
N GLN A 691 -15.36 -6.54 54.70
CA GLN A 691 -14.76 -5.63 55.67
C GLN A 691 -15.56 -5.63 56.97
N SER A 692 -14.93 -5.14 58.04
CA SER A 692 -15.51 -5.06 59.38
C SER A 692 -16.91 -4.41 59.40
N GLY A 693 -17.87 -5.07 60.07
CA GLY A 693 -19.24 -4.59 60.23
C GLY A 693 -20.21 -4.95 59.10
N LYS A 694 -19.76 -5.62 58.03
CA LYS A 694 -20.62 -6.12 56.94
C LYS A 694 -20.99 -7.58 57.16
N SER A 695 -22.08 -8.02 56.53
CA SER A 695 -22.45 -9.43 56.44
C SER A 695 -22.53 -9.85 54.98
N ASN A 696 -21.78 -10.89 54.62
CA ASN A 696 -21.72 -11.43 53.26
C ASN A 696 -21.52 -12.94 53.33
N GLU A 697 -22.29 -13.70 52.53
CA GLU A 697 -22.25 -15.16 52.53
C GLU A 697 -20.84 -15.71 52.25
N GLY A 698 -20.05 -15.04 51.41
CA GLY A 698 -18.67 -15.43 51.12
C GLY A 698 -17.71 -15.25 52.30
N SER A 699 -18.09 -14.52 53.36
CA SER A 699 -17.23 -14.31 54.53
C SER A 699 -16.98 -15.61 55.29
N VAL A 700 -17.88 -16.59 55.19
CA VAL A 700 -17.66 -17.92 55.78
C VAL A 700 -16.46 -18.60 55.11
N GLY A 701 -16.46 -18.71 53.77
CA GLY A 701 -15.35 -19.32 53.03
C GLY A 701 -14.03 -18.58 53.19
N LEU A 702 -14.04 -17.24 53.26
CA LEU A 702 -12.85 -16.46 53.56
C LEU A 702 -12.25 -16.84 54.93
N LYS A 703 -13.09 -16.96 55.96
CA LYS A 703 -12.65 -17.33 57.31
C LYS A 703 -12.09 -18.75 57.38
N GLU A 704 -12.71 -19.70 56.68
CA GLU A 704 -12.22 -21.08 56.58
C GLU A 704 -10.86 -21.14 55.86
N ASN A 705 -10.68 -20.33 54.82
CA ASN A 705 -9.40 -20.22 54.11
C ASN A 705 -8.31 -19.64 55.02
N LEU A 706 -8.59 -18.54 55.74
CA LEU A 706 -7.62 -17.94 56.68
C LEU A 706 -7.25 -18.89 57.82
N GLU A 707 -8.19 -19.72 58.28
CA GLU A 707 -7.91 -20.77 59.27
C GLU A 707 -7.02 -21.88 58.68
N THR A 708 -7.30 -22.32 57.45
CA THR A 708 -6.47 -23.29 56.72
C THR A 708 -5.04 -22.79 56.53
N LEU A 709 -4.88 -21.49 56.28
CA LEU A 709 -3.59 -20.83 56.11
C LEU A 709 -2.89 -20.50 57.44
N GLY A 710 -3.49 -20.82 58.59
CA GLY A 710 -2.86 -20.69 59.91
C GLY A 710 -2.87 -19.28 60.51
N PHE A 711 -3.68 -18.35 59.98
CA PHE A 711 -3.77 -16.97 60.49
C PHE A 711 -4.78 -16.80 61.62
N VAL A 712 -5.68 -17.76 61.78
CA VAL A 712 -6.73 -17.71 62.82
C VAL A 712 -7.19 -19.12 63.16
N SER A 713 -7.76 -19.31 64.35
CA SER A 713 -8.49 -20.52 64.71
C SER A 713 -9.84 -20.12 65.29
N TRP A 714 -10.92 -20.70 64.78
CA TRP A 714 -12.28 -20.35 65.21
C TRP A 714 -12.76 -21.28 66.33
N GLU A 715 -13.37 -20.71 67.39
CA GLU A 715 -13.92 -21.51 68.51
C GLU A 715 -15.29 -22.11 68.17
N ASP A 716 -16.04 -21.42 67.30
CA ASP A 716 -17.37 -21.78 66.80
C ASP A 716 -17.36 -21.73 65.26
N ASP A 717 -18.34 -22.38 64.63
CA ASP A 717 -18.50 -22.36 63.17
C ASP A 717 -18.56 -20.90 62.63
N PRO A 718 -17.77 -20.54 61.61
CA PRO A 718 -17.70 -19.18 61.10
C PRO A 718 -19.03 -18.69 60.53
N THR A 719 -19.44 -17.47 60.92
CA THR A 719 -20.66 -16.81 60.42
C THR A 719 -20.39 -15.94 59.20
N ASP A 720 -21.43 -15.46 58.54
CA ASP A 720 -21.38 -14.48 57.44
C ASP A 720 -21.02 -13.04 57.90
N TYR A 721 -21.03 -12.77 59.21
CA TYR A 721 -20.67 -11.47 59.76
C TYR A 721 -19.15 -11.27 59.84
N PHE A 722 -18.61 -10.28 59.13
CA PHE A 722 -17.20 -9.92 59.15
C PHE A 722 -16.95 -8.99 60.36
N GLY A 723 -16.36 -9.53 61.43
CA GLY A 723 -16.12 -8.79 62.68
C GLY A 723 -14.65 -8.47 62.93
N PRO A 724 -14.32 -7.82 64.06
CA PRO A 724 -12.95 -7.39 64.38
C PRO A 724 -11.91 -8.51 64.39
N ARG A 725 -12.31 -9.74 64.77
CA ARG A 725 -11.42 -10.90 64.75
C ARG A 725 -11.08 -11.34 63.31
N THR A 726 -12.03 -11.22 62.39
CA THR A 726 -11.81 -11.51 60.96
C THR A 726 -10.97 -10.43 60.30
N GLU A 727 -11.23 -9.16 60.65
CA GLU A 727 -10.41 -8.03 60.22
C GLU A 727 -8.95 -8.22 60.65
N GLN A 728 -8.69 -8.58 61.92
CA GLN A 728 -7.33 -8.84 62.38
C GLN A 728 -6.68 -10.00 61.62
N ALA A 729 -7.40 -11.11 61.37
CA ALA A 729 -6.85 -12.23 60.60
C ALA A 729 -6.50 -11.84 59.15
N VAL A 730 -7.29 -10.94 58.54
CA VAL A 730 -6.98 -10.39 57.21
C VAL A 730 -5.77 -9.46 57.28
N LYS A 731 -5.66 -8.61 58.30
CA LYS A 731 -4.50 -7.75 58.54
C LYS A 731 -3.21 -8.55 58.69
N ASP A 732 -3.25 -9.60 59.51
CA ASP A 732 -2.11 -10.49 59.73
C ASP A 732 -1.69 -11.19 58.43
N PHE A 733 -2.66 -11.62 57.60
CA PHE A 733 -2.41 -12.18 56.27
C PHE A 733 -1.79 -11.15 55.31
N GLN A 734 -2.35 -9.94 55.27
CA GLN A 734 -1.88 -8.85 54.41
C GLN A 734 -0.45 -8.46 54.76
N GLU A 735 -0.16 -8.24 56.05
CA GLU A 735 1.19 -7.92 56.54
C GLU A 735 2.18 -9.03 56.19
N TYR A 736 1.82 -10.29 56.39
CA TYR A 736 2.67 -11.43 56.07
C TYR A 736 3.03 -11.51 54.59
N HIS A 737 2.10 -11.16 53.69
CA HIS A 737 2.32 -11.20 52.24
C HIS A 737 2.70 -9.86 51.61
N GLY A 738 2.95 -8.81 52.41
CA GLY A 738 3.33 -7.49 51.91
C GLY A 738 2.22 -6.76 51.14
N LEU A 739 0.96 -7.04 51.46
CA LEU A 739 -0.21 -6.32 50.94
C LEU A 739 -0.54 -5.11 51.83
N PRO A 740 -1.30 -4.11 51.33
CA PRO A 740 -1.78 -3.01 52.15
C PRO A 740 -2.57 -3.52 53.36
N ASN A 741 -2.18 -3.09 54.55
CA ASN A 741 -2.69 -3.61 55.83
C ASN A 741 -4.05 -2.96 56.21
N SER A 742 -5.03 -3.06 55.32
CA SER A 742 -6.34 -2.41 55.44
C SER A 742 -7.32 -3.19 56.33
N GLY A 743 -7.15 -4.52 56.44
CA GLY A 743 -8.15 -5.43 57.01
C GLY A 743 -9.39 -5.64 56.14
N ILE A 744 -9.39 -5.09 54.92
CA ILE A 744 -10.41 -5.31 53.90
C ILE A 744 -9.91 -6.42 52.98
N ALA A 745 -10.67 -7.52 52.87
CA ALA A 745 -10.34 -8.59 51.94
C ALA A 745 -10.85 -8.25 50.53
N GLU A 746 -10.20 -7.27 49.91
CA GLU A 746 -10.40 -6.89 48.52
C GLU A 746 -9.88 -7.96 47.54
N ASP A 747 -9.98 -7.70 46.25
CA ASP A 747 -9.64 -8.66 45.19
C ASP A 747 -8.20 -9.17 45.33
N ASP A 748 -7.21 -8.27 45.43
CA ASP A 748 -5.80 -8.65 45.57
C ASP A 748 -5.54 -9.54 46.79
N THR A 749 -6.19 -9.22 47.92
CA THR A 749 -6.08 -10.05 49.14
C THR A 749 -6.69 -11.44 48.92
N ARG A 750 -7.86 -11.52 48.29
CA ARG A 750 -8.55 -12.80 48.05
C ARG A 750 -7.85 -13.64 46.97
N ASP A 751 -7.31 -13.00 45.95
CA ASP A 751 -6.52 -13.65 44.90
C ASP A 751 -5.22 -14.20 45.49
N LYS A 752 -4.55 -13.45 46.37
CA LYS A 752 -3.37 -13.96 47.08
C LYS A 752 -3.70 -15.15 47.97
N ILE A 753 -4.84 -15.14 48.67
CA ILE A 753 -5.32 -16.30 49.44
C ILE A 753 -5.49 -17.52 48.53
N GLN A 754 -6.11 -17.36 47.36
CA GLN A 754 -6.30 -18.47 46.42
C GLN A 754 -4.97 -18.94 45.82
N GLU A 755 -4.05 -18.03 45.49
CA GLU A 755 -2.71 -18.36 45.02
C GLU A 755 -2.00 -19.28 46.01
N VAL A 756 -1.96 -18.90 47.30
CA VAL A 756 -1.32 -19.68 48.36
C VAL A 756 -2.02 -21.03 48.54
N LEU A 757 -3.35 -21.08 48.55
CA LEU A 757 -4.11 -22.33 48.64
C LEU A 757 -3.91 -23.25 47.43
N SER A 758 -3.53 -22.71 46.27
CA SER A 758 -3.34 -23.47 45.04
C SER A 758 -1.94 -24.07 44.88
N THR A 759 -0.96 -23.67 45.70
CA THR A 759 0.43 -24.14 45.59
C THR A 759 0.51 -25.67 45.59
N PRO A 760 1.36 -26.28 44.73
CA PRO A 760 1.52 -27.72 44.72
C PRO A 760 2.36 -28.24 45.91
N LEU A 761 2.94 -27.36 46.73
CA LEU A 761 3.76 -27.73 47.89
C LEU A 761 2.93 -27.82 49.18
N GLN A 762 1.95 -28.72 49.14
CA GLN A 762 1.04 -28.99 50.24
C GLN A 762 0.61 -30.46 50.25
N TYR A 763 -0.01 -30.89 51.35
CA TYR A 763 -0.45 -32.27 51.54
C TYR A 763 -1.26 -32.85 50.36
N GLY A 764 -0.87 -34.04 49.92
CA GLY A 764 -1.57 -34.83 48.91
C GLY A 764 -1.22 -34.47 47.46
N LYS A 765 -0.31 -33.51 47.24
CA LYS A 765 0.16 -33.10 45.91
C LYS A 765 1.54 -33.71 45.62
N SER A 766 1.91 -33.75 44.34
CA SER A 766 3.26 -34.12 43.89
C SER A 766 3.85 -32.96 43.08
N HIS A 767 5.08 -32.57 43.40
CA HIS A 767 5.84 -31.55 42.67
C HIS A 767 7.34 -31.78 42.84
N GLU A 768 8.13 -31.50 41.80
CA GLU A 768 9.59 -31.72 41.84
C GLU A 768 10.27 -30.92 42.96
N ASP A 769 9.82 -29.69 43.21
CA ASP A 769 10.34 -28.83 44.28
C ASP A 769 10.14 -29.42 45.69
N SER A 770 9.22 -30.39 45.85
CA SER A 770 9.07 -31.12 47.12
C SER A 770 10.34 -31.88 47.48
N ILE A 771 11.14 -32.30 46.50
CA ILE A 771 12.41 -33.00 46.75
C ILE A 771 13.39 -32.05 47.41
N GLU A 772 13.54 -30.84 46.88
CA GLU A 772 14.49 -29.85 47.38
C GLU A 772 14.05 -29.29 48.74
N LEU A 773 12.76 -28.99 48.91
CA LEU A 773 12.16 -28.65 50.19
C LEU A 773 12.52 -29.68 51.27
N LYS A 774 12.33 -30.98 50.99
CA LYS A 774 12.61 -32.07 51.93
C LYS A 774 14.10 -32.20 52.25
N LYS A 775 14.98 -32.02 51.26
CA LYS A 775 16.44 -32.01 51.48
C LYS A 775 16.85 -30.86 52.39
N ASN A 776 16.31 -29.66 52.16
CA ASN A 776 16.61 -28.48 52.96
C ASN A 776 16.13 -28.65 54.41
N LEU A 777 14.93 -29.20 54.62
CA LEU A 777 14.43 -29.53 55.95
C LEU A 777 15.33 -30.58 56.65
N GLU A 778 15.86 -31.56 55.92
CA GLU A 778 16.80 -32.55 56.47
C GLU A 778 18.19 -31.97 56.78
N LEU A 779 18.70 -31.06 55.93
CA LEU A 779 19.97 -30.36 56.16
C LEU A 779 19.92 -29.52 57.44
N LEU A 780 18.79 -28.86 57.70
CA LEU A 780 18.54 -28.11 58.93
C LEU A 780 18.28 -29.03 60.15
N GLY A 781 18.12 -30.33 59.94
CA GLY A 781 17.86 -31.31 60.99
C GLY A 781 16.44 -31.28 61.54
N ILE A 782 15.47 -30.71 60.81
CA ILE A 782 14.04 -30.74 61.16
C ILE A 782 13.50 -32.18 61.05
N VAL A 783 13.95 -32.91 60.04
CA VAL A 783 13.48 -34.26 59.74
C VAL A 783 14.64 -35.12 59.22
N SER A 784 14.53 -36.44 59.36
CA SER A 784 15.42 -37.40 58.68
C SER A 784 14.56 -38.34 57.84
N TRP A 785 14.97 -38.61 56.60
CA TRP A 785 14.21 -39.46 55.68
C TRP A 785 14.77 -40.88 55.64
N ASP A 786 13.89 -41.89 55.67
CA ASP A 786 14.32 -43.30 55.64
C ASP A 786 14.80 -43.74 54.25
N ASN A 787 14.43 -43.01 53.20
CA ASN A 787 14.83 -43.20 51.80
C ASN A 787 14.98 -41.82 51.14
N ASP A 788 15.57 -41.80 49.94
CA ASP A 788 15.70 -40.58 49.15
C ASP A 788 14.35 -39.85 48.98
N PRO A 789 14.31 -38.53 49.19
CA PRO A 789 13.07 -37.76 49.09
C PRO A 789 12.40 -37.88 47.71
N THR A 790 11.10 -38.15 47.71
CA THR A 790 10.26 -38.17 46.50
C THR A 790 9.59 -36.83 46.25
N ASP A 791 8.96 -36.65 45.09
CA ASP A 791 8.14 -35.49 44.74
C ASP A 791 6.78 -35.42 45.46
N TYR A 792 6.31 -36.51 46.08
CA TYR A 792 5.01 -36.56 46.75
C TYR A 792 5.03 -35.94 48.15
N PHE A 793 4.21 -34.92 48.37
CA PHE A 793 4.08 -34.19 49.63
C PHE A 793 3.06 -34.89 50.55
N GLY A 794 3.54 -35.84 51.35
CA GLY A 794 2.71 -36.62 52.28
C GLY A 794 2.67 -36.06 53.70
N THR A 795 2.01 -36.78 54.61
CA THR A 795 1.80 -36.36 56.01
C THR A 795 3.11 -36.08 56.77
N ARG A 796 4.17 -36.86 56.51
CA ARG A 796 5.49 -36.62 57.16
C ARG A 796 6.15 -35.32 56.66
N THR A 797 5.91 -34.95 55.40
CA THR A 797 6.39 -33.68 54.83
C THR A 797 5.62 -32.50 55.36
N GLU A 798 4.29 -32.61 55.40
CA GLU A 798 3.43 -31.60 56.03
C GLU A 798 3.80 -31.35 57.49
N GLN A 799 4.03 -32.40 58.28
CA GLN A 799 4.47 -32.27 59.67
C GLN A 799 5.83 -31.58 59.79
N ALA A 800 6.79 -31.92 58.94
CA ALA A 800 8.11 -31.26 58.93
C ALA A 800 8.01 -29.77 58.54
N VAL A 801 7.13 -29.42 57.60
CA VAL A 801 6.86 -28.01 57.25
C VAL A 801 6.20 -27.28 58.42
N LYS A 802 5.23 -27.90 59.11
CA LYS A 802 4.60 -27.32 60.31
C LYS A 802 5.62 -27.09 61.44
N GLU A 803 6.50 -28.05 61.69
CA GLU A 803 7.58 -27.93 62.68
C GLU A 803 8.56 -26.82 62.31
N PHE A 804 8.91 -26.68 61.03
CA PHE A 804 9.72 -25.57 60.55
C PHE A 804 9.01 -24.23 60.74
N GLN A 805 7.73 -24.13 60.35
CA GLN A 805 6.94 -22.91 60.51
C GLN A 805 6.84 -22.50 61.99
N GLU A 806 6.56 -23.44 62.89
CA GLU A 806 6.50 -23.20 64.34
C GLU A 806 7.87 -22.76 64.90
N GLN A 807 8.96 -23.39 64.46
CA GLN A 807 10.32 -23.04 64.90
C GLN A 807 10.73 -21.61 64.53
N TYR A 808 10.20 -21.09 63.41
CA TYR A 808 10.57 -19.78 62.87
C TYR A 808 9.45 -18.74 62.95
N ASP A 809 8.47 -18.96 63.85
CA ASP A 809 7.35 -18.06 64.12
C ASP A 809 6.56 -17.66 62.85
N LEU A 810 6.39 -18.59 61.91
CA LEU A 810 5.58 -18.44 60.70
C LEU A 810 4.15 -18.98 60.93
N PRO A 811 3.15 -18.55 60.13
CA PRO A 811 1.82 -19.16 60.14
C PRO A 811 1.90 -20.68 59.91
N VAL A 812 1.35 -21.45 60.85
CA VAL A 812 1.46 -22.92 60.85
C VAL A 812 0.32 -23.54 60.05
N SER A 813 0.53 -23.66 58.74
CA SER A 813 -0.44 -24.25 57.79
C SER A 813 -0.04 -25.65 57.32
N GLY A 814 1.26 -25.95 57.29
CA GLY A 814 1.82 -27.12 56.60
C GLY A 814 1.88 -26.98 55.07
N ILE A 815 1.51 -25.81 54.56
CA ILE A 815 1.68 -25.40 53.16
C ILE A 815 3.01 -24.65 53.07
N ALA A 816 3.89 -25.06 52.15
CA ALA A 816 5.14 -24.36 51.91
C ALA A 816 4.93 -23.25 50.85
N ASP A 817 4.45 -22.10 51.31
CA ASP A 817 4.29 -20.90 50.50
C ASP A 817 5.63 -20.17 50.28
N THR A 818 5.60 -19.08 49.50
CA THR A 818 6.81 -18.33 49.14
C THR A 818 7.60 -17.86 50.36
N ASN A 819 6.92 -17.32 51.37
CA ASN A 819 7.57 -16.85 52.59
C ASN A 819 8.21 -17.99 53.40
N THR A 820 7.53 -19.14 53.49
CA THR A 820 8.09 -20.35 54.11
C THR A 820 9.33 -20.84 53.36
N LEU A 821 9.28 -20.87 52.03
CA LEU A 821 10.39 -21.31 51.19
C LEU A 821 11.58 -20.34 51.24
N ASP A 822 11.33 -19.04 51.24
CA ASP A 822 12.39 -18.03 51.30
C ASP A 822 13.05 -18.04 52.67
N LYS A 823 12.26 -18.15 53.74
CA LYS A 823 12.81 -18.37 55.08
C LYS A 823 13.65 -19.65 55.14
N LEU A 824 13.17 -20.76 54.57
CA LEU A 824 13.92 -22.01 54.52
C LEU A 824 15.25 -21.87 53.76
N LYS A 825 15.24 -21.21 52.61
CA LYS A 825 16.46 -20.95 51.82
C LYS A 825 17.44 -20.09 52.59
N THR A 826 16.99 -19.01 53.24
CA THR A 826 17.83 -18.15 54.09
C THR A 826 18.44 -18.95 55.23
N GLU A 827 17.65 -19.77 55.92
CA GLU A 827 18.17 -20.58 57.04
C GLU A 827 19.17 -21.65 56.57
N VAL A 828 18.97 -22.23 55.39
CA VAL A 828 19.95 -23.13 54.77
C VAL A 828 21.23 -22.38 54.39
N GLN A 829 21.11 -21.19 53.82
CA GLN A 829 22.27 -20.39 53.44
C GLN A 829 23.10 -19.95 54.65
N ASP A 830 22.45 -19.54 55.74
CA ASP A 830 23.12 -18.94 56.90
C ASP A 830 23.63 -19.98 57.91
N ASN A 831 23.05 -21.18 57.95
CA ASN A 831 23.35 -22.17 59.00
C ASN A 831 23.98 -23.48 58.50
N ILE A 832 24.16 -23.68 57.19
CA ILE A 832 24.82 -24.88 56.64
C ILE A 832 26.29 -24.60 56.35
N VAL A 833 27.17 -25.42 56.93
CA VAL A 833 28.61 -25.38 56.68
C VAL A 833 28.97 -26.28 55.51
N LYS A 834 29.62 -25.73 54.48
CA LYS A 834 30.12 -26.45 53.31
C LYS A 834 31.56 -26.91 53.52
N ILE A 835 31.76 -28.22 53.68
CA ILE A 835 33.07 -28.84 53.85
C ILE A 835 33.51 -29.49 52.54
N PHE A 836 34.64 -29.07 52.00
CA PHE A 836 35.23 -29.68 50.81
C PHE A 836 36.38 -30.61 51.20
N LEU A 837 36.23 -31.91 50.94
CA LEU A 837 37.25 -32.93 51.22
C LEU A 837 38.07 -33.21 49.97
N ASP A 838 39.38 -33.12 50.06
CA ASP A 838 40.30 -33.38 48.96
C ASP A 838 41.15 -34.63 49.24
N PRO A 839 40.72 -35.83 48.81
CA PRO A 839 41.59 -36.99 48.82
C PRO A 839 42.76 -36.79 47.84
N GLY A 840 43.97 -36.67 48.37
CA GLY A 840 45.19 -36.39 47.62
C GLY A 840 45.47 -37.39 46.48
N HIS A 841 46.24 -36.97 45.48
CA HIS A 841 46.68 -37.81 44.34
C HIS A 841 45.52 -38.39 43.52
N GLY A 842 45.73 -39.49 42.78
CA GLY A 842 44.71 -40.18 41.98
C GLY A 842 45.18 -40.50 40.57
N GLY A 843 44.55 -41.48 39.93
CA GLY A 843 44.86 -41.88 38.55
C GLY A 843 46.34 -42.26 38.39
N HIS A 844 47.07 -41.49 37.58
CA HIS A 844 48.49 -41.76 37.29
C HIS A 844 49.45 -41.35 38.42
N ASP A 845 49.01 -40.54 39.39
CA ASP A 845 49.81 -40.16 40.54
C ASP A 845 49.46 -41.07 41.74
N PRO A 846 50.34 -42.01 42.13
CA PRO A 846 50.08 -42.92 43.24
C PRO A 846 50.25 -42.28 44.63
N GLY A 847 50.86 -41.09 44.71
CA GLY A 847 51.37 -40.53 45.96
C GLY A 847 52.48 -41.37 46.59
N GLY A 848 52.63 -41.28 47.90
CA GLY A 848 53.52 -42.14 48.68
C GLY A 848 53.22 -43.62 48.48
N GLN A 849 54.26 -44.44 48.39
CA GLN A 849 54.13 -45.88 48.20
C GLN A 849 54.90 -46.65 49.27
N GLY A 850 54.27 -47.69 49.82
CA GLY A 850 54.89 -48.53 50.84
C GLY A 850 54.17 -49.86 51.00
N TYR A 851 54.93 -50.96 51.07
CA TYR A 851 54.44 -52.32 51.35
C TYR A 851 53.16 -52.74 50.59
N SER A 852 53.06 -52.38 49.31
CA SER A 852 51.93 -52.66 48.39
C SER A 852 50.70 -51.77 48.53
N LEU A 853 50.77 -50.70 49.33
CA LEU A 853 49.77 -49.63 49.34
C LEU A 853 50.25 -48.44 48.51
N ASN A 854 49.32 -47.82 47.79
CA ASN A 854 49.47 -46.47 47.26
C ASN A 854 48.64 -45.51 48.12
N GLU A 855 49.18 -44.34 48.39
CA GLU A 855 48.50 -43.30 49.15
C GLU A 855 47.15 -42.94 48.54
N LYS A 856 47.08 -42.78 47.21
CA LYS A 856 45.85 -42.40 46.49
C LYS A 856 44.64 -43.30 46.80
N ASP A 857 44.87 -44.59 47.06
CA ASP A 857 43.83 -45.60 47.32
C ASP A 857 43.37 -45.52 48.79
N VAL A 858 44.32 -45.31 49.70
CA VAL A 858 44.07 -45.20 51.14
C VAL A 858 43.32 -43.91 51.47
N VAL A 859 43.76 -42.77 50.94
CA VAL A 859 43.17 -41.47 51.24
C VAL A 859 41.79 -41.31 50.61
N LEU A 860 41.52 -41.95 49.46
CA LEU A 860 40.18 -41.98 48.86
C LEU A 860 39.18 -42.74 49.75
N ASP A 861 39.57 -43.92 50.23
CA ASP A 861 38.73 -44.71 51.14
C ASP A 861 38.43 -43.94 52.43
N ILE A 862 39.46 -43.26 52.97
CA ILE A 862 39.29 -42.45 54.19
C ILE A 862 38.36 -41.28 53.94
N ALA A 863 38.52 -40.55 52.84
CA ALA A 863 37.71 -39.37 52.52
C ALA A 863 36.24 -39.71 52.25
N LEU A 864 35.96 -40.78 51.50
CA LEU A 864 34.58 -41.24 51.24
C LEU A 864 33.87 -41.64 52.53
N ALA A 865 34.54 -42.39 53.41
CA ALA A 865 33.98 -42.74 54.70
C ALA A 865 33.82 -41.52 55.63
N THR A 866 34.70 -40.51 55.53
CA THR A 866 34.60 -39.25 56.28
C THR A 866 33.38 -38.44 55.84
N GLU A 867 33.16 -38.30 54.53
CA GLU A 867 31.96 -37.68 53.97
C GLU A 867 30.70 -38.37 54.46
N ASN A 868 30.62 -39.70 54.34
CA ASN A 868 29.45 -40.45 54.77
C ASN A 868 29.15 -40.28 56.27
N VAL A 869 30.18 -40.23 57.14
CA VAL A 869 29.98 -39.98 58.58
C VAL A 869 29.45 -38.57 58.85
N LEU A 870 29.97 -37.55 58.16
CA LEU A 870 29.48 -36.17 58.28
C LEU A 870 28.02 -36.06 57.81
N SER A 871 27.73 -36.50 56.59
CA SER A 871 26.42 -36.38 55.95
C SER A 871 25.31 -37.16 56.70
N GLN A 872 25.62 -38.35 57.22
CA GLN A 872 24.62 -39.21 57.87
C GLN A 872 24.41 -38.91 59.36
N ASN A 873 25.44 -38.45 60.07
CA ASN A 873 25.36 -38.31 61.54
C ASN A 873 25.25 -36.87 62.02
N TYR A 874 25.45 -35.87 61.16
CA TYR A 874 25.45 -34.47 61.54
C TYR A 874 24.50 -33.65 60.67
N ALA A 875 23.80 -32.71 61.29
CA ALA A 875 23.01 -31.66 60.64
C ALA A 875 23.84 -30.37 60.57
N GLY A 876 23.45 -29.46 59.68
CA GLY A 876 24.19 -28.21 59.49
C GLY A 876 25.45 -28.35 58.63
N VAL A 877 25.58 -29.42 57.84
CA VAL A 877 26.75 -29.65 57.00
C VAL A 877 26.39 -30.21 55.64
N GLU A 878 27.01 -29.67 54.60
CA GLU A 878 27.03 -30.24 53.25
C GLU A 878 28.49 -30.57 52.91
N VAL A 879 28.73 -31.71 52.26
CA VAL A 879 30.08 -32.17 51.96
C VAL A 879 30.23 -32.48 50.48
N LYS A 880 31.33 -32.00 49.87
CA LYS A 880 31.74 -32.40 48.52
C LYS A 880 33.19 -32.85 48.50
N LEU A 881 33.54 -33.64 47.50
CA LEU A 881 34.90 -34.15 47.31
C LEU A 881 35.51 -33.68 45.99
N SER A 882 36.84 -33.49 45.96
CA SER A 882 37.58 -33.27 44.71
C SER A 882 37.50 -34.47 43.77
N ARG A 883 37.43 -35.69 44.31
CA ARG A 883 37.23 -36.94 43.58
C ARG A 883 36.54 -37.99 44.46
N THR A 884 35.67 -38.79 43.85
CA THR A 884 34.99 -39.94 44.48
C THR A 884 35.45 -41.28 43.91
N THR A 885 36.31 -41.26 42.90
CA THR A 885 36.91 -42.43 42.24
C THR A 885 38.42 -42.25 42.09
N ASP A 886 39.12 -43.28 41.59
CA ASP A 886 40.56 -43.22 41.28
C ASP A 886 40.83 -42.42 40.00
N THR A 887 40.57 -41.11 40.07
CA THR A 887 40.78 -40.16 38.97
C THR A 887 41.83 -39.14 39.38
N PHE A 888 42.74 -38.79 38.46
CA PHE A 888 43.70 -37.71 38.69
C PHE A 888 43.01 -36.36 38.52
N VAL A 889 43.16 -35.49 39.53
CA VAL A 889 42.68 -34.09 39.51
C VAL A 889 43.89 -33.19 39.75
N GLU A 890 44.09 -32.17 38.93
CA GLU A 890 45.23 -31.25 39.06
C GLU A 890 45.13 -30.45 40.38
N LEU A 891 46.27 -30.05 40.93
CA LEU A 891 46.31 -29.36 42.22
C LEU A 891 45.53 -28.03 42.21
N GLU A 892 45.59 -27.31 41.09
CA GLU A 892 44.86 -26.04 40.93
C GLU A 892 43.35 -26.29 40.79
N ASP A 893 42.95 -27.31 40.02
CA ASP A 893 41.55 -27.70 39.85
C ASP A 893 40.90 -28.09 41.18
N ARG A 894 41.61 -28.80 42.07
CA ARG A 894 41.10 -29.14 43.42
C ARG A 894 40.72 -27.89 44.21
N ALA A 895 41.59 -26.89 44.21
CA ALA A 895 41.33 -25.62 44.87
C ALA A 895 40.20 -24.86 44.17
N GLN A 896 40.18 -24.86 42.84
CA GLN A 896 39.14 -24.19 42.06
C GLN A 896 37.75 -24.82 42.26
N MET A 897 37.65 -26.16 42.35
CA MET A 897 36.39 -26.85 42.65
C MET A 897 35.82 -26.41 43.99
N ALA A 898 36.67 -26.31 45.02
CA ALA A 898 36.26 -25.82 46.34
C ALA A 898 35.84 -24.34 46.30
N ASN A 899 36.60 -23.51 45.58
CA ASN A 899 36.31 -22.08 45.42
C ASN A 899 34.98 -21.86 44.70
N ASN A 900 34.76 -22.55 43.58
CA ASN A 900 33.56 -22.42 42.75
C ASN A 900 32.30 -22.86 43.48
N TRP A 901 32.40 -23.87 44.34
CA TRP A 901 31.26 -24.30 45.16
C TRP A 901 30.99 -23.36 46.35
N GLY A 902 31.93 -22.47 46.67
CA GLY A 902 31.86 -21.60 47.84
C GLY A 902 31.98 -22.40 49.13
N ALA A 903 32.93 -23.32 49.22
CA ALA A 903 33.16 -24.07 50.46
C ALA A 903 33.58 -23.14 51.61
N ASP A 904 33.09 -23.42 52.83
CA ASP A 904 33.50 -22.71 54.05
C ASP A 904 34.85 -23.22 54.57
N TYR A 905 35.16 -24.49 54.30
CA TYR A 905 36.39 -25.11 54.75
C TYR A 905 36.89 -26.19 53.80
N PHE A 906 38.20 -26.20 53.57
CA PHE A 906 38.87 -27.18 52.73
C PHE A 906 39.77 -28.10 53.57
N VAL A 907 39.62 -29.42 53.37
CA VAL A 907 40.39 -30.44 54.09
C VAL A 907 41.04 -31.38 53.09
N SER A 908 42.34 -31.24 52.87
CA SER A 908 43.12 -32.19 52.06
C SER A 908 43.61 -33.34 52.91
N ILE A 909 43.41 -34.57 52.44
CA ILE A 909 43.70 -35.81 53.19
C ILE A 909 44.83 -36.57 52.50
N HIS A 910 45.91 -36.79 53.24
CA HIS A 910 47.17 -37.36 52.78
C HIS A 910 47.75 -38.38 53.79
N ASN A 911 48.70 -39.18 53.30
CA ASN A 911 49.56 -40.04 54.11
C ASN A 911 51.02 -39.88 53.69
N ASN A 912 51.84 -39.35 54.59
CA ASN A 912 53.21 -38.96 54.31
C ASN A 912 54.11 -40.17 53.92
N ALA A 913 55.25 -39.89 53.28
CA ALA A 913 56.30 -40.88 52.99
C ALA A 913 57.68 -40.21 53.08
N PHE A 914 58.68 -40.93 53.60
CA PHE A 914 60.04 -40.41 53.70
C PHE A 914 61.13 -41.49 53.49
N THR A 915 61.57 -42.14 54.55
CA THR A 915 62.69 -43.13 54.55
C THR A 915 62.30 -44.47 55.18
N GLY A 916 61.02 -44.67 55.47
CA GLY A 916 60.45 -45.82 56.17
C GLY A 916 60.67 -45.85 57.69
N ALA A 917 61.39 -44.88 58.26
CA ALA A 917 61.58 -44.74 59.72
C ALA A 917 60.72 -43.65 60.36
N ALA A 918 60.33 -42.62 59.61
CA ALA A 918 59.41 -41.59 60.07
C ALA A 918 58.03 -42.19 60.37
N HIS A 919 57.32 -41.65 61.36
CA HIS A 919 56.00 -42.10 61.81
C HIS A 919 55.33 -40.99 62.62
N GLY A 920 54.00 -41.01 62.68
CA GLY A 920 53.14 -40.10 63.44
C GLY A 920 52.18 -39.28 62.57
N PHE A 921 51.30 -38.53 63.25
CA PHE A 921 50.32 -37.62 62.65
C PHE A 921 50.84 -36.18 62.60
N GLU A 922 50.61 -35.47 61.49
CA GLU A 922 50.87 -34.04 61.36
C GLU A 922 49.82 -33.33 60.52
N SER A 923 49.72 -32.00 60.67
CA SER A 923 48.82 -31.19 59.84
C SER A 923 49.50 -29.92 59.37
N TYR A 924 49.10 -29.41 58.22
CA TYR A 924 49.67 -28.24 57.55
C TYR A 924 48.61 -27.20 57.24
N ILE A 925 48.98 -25.93 57.41
CA ILE A 925 48.28 -24.77 56.81
C ILE A 925 49.26 -23.99 55.93
N TYR A 926 48.77 -23.07 55.11
CA TYR A 926 49.65 -22.24 54.27
C TYR A 926 50.64 -21.44 55.13
N ASN A 927 51.90 -21.36 54.69
CA ASN A 927 52.97 -20.62 55.39
C ASN A 927 53.04 -19.12 55.04
N GLY A 928 52.14 -18.63 54.17
CA GLY A 928 51.92 -17.20 53.94
C GLY A 928 50.93 -16.59 54.94
N ASN A 929 50.24 -15.53 54.54
CA ASN A 929 49.21 -14.92 55.36
C ASN A 929 47.94 -15.80 55.35
N VAL A 930 47.46 -16.19 56.53
CA VAL A 930 46.24 -17.01 56.72
C VAL A 930 45.33 -16.33 57.74
N SER A 931 44.03 -16.58 57.64
CA SER A 931 43.05 -16.03 58.59
C SER A 931 43.23 -16.64 59.98
N SER A 932 42.79 -15.92 61.02
CA SER A 932 42.72 -16.45 62.38
C SER A 932 41.85 -17.70 62.47
N ASN A 933 40.78 -17.76 61.66
CA ASN A 933 39.91 -18.93 61.54
C ASN A 933 40.67 -20.17 61.04
N THR A 934 41.56 -20.04 60.05
CA THR A 934 42.40 -21.16 59.59
C THR A 934 43.26 -21.74 60.72
N ILE A 935 43.87 -20.87 61.52
CA ILE A 935 44.72 -21.28 62.66
C ILE A 935 43.87 -21.95 63.75
N GLU A 936 42.71 -21.39 64.07
CA GLU A 936 41.80 -21.92 65.09
C GLU A 936 41.27 -23.31 64.70
N LYS A 937 40.77 -23.47 63.47
CA LYS A 937 40.29 -24.76 62.96
C LYS A 937 41.41 -25.79 62.89
N GLN A 938 42.63 -25.40 62.50
CA GLN A 938 43.79 -26.29 62.58
C GLN A 938 44.05 -26.74 64.02
N ASN A 939 43.99 -25.84 65.01
CA ASN A 939 44.17 -26.19 66.41
C ASN A 939 43.14 -27.21 66.88
N GLN A 940 41.87 -26.99 66.58
CA GLN A 940 40.76 -27.85 67.00
C GLN A 940 40.84 -29.23 66.34
N ILE A 941 40.94 -29.26 65.00
CA ILE A 941 40.96 -30.51 64.23
C ILE A 941 42.20 -31.34 64.56
N HIS A 942 43.39 -30.72 64.58
CA HIS A 942 44.64 -31.41 64.87
C HIS A 942 44.63 -32.01 66.29
N GLN A 943 44.23 -31.22 67.30
CA GLN A 943 44.25 -31.69 68.68
C GLN A 943 43.29 -32.86 68.88
N TYR A 944 42.11 -32.82 68.25
CA TYR A 944 41.13 -33.90 68.32
C TYR A 944 41.71 -35.20 67.73
N ILE A 945 42.21 -35.14 66.49
CA ILE A 945 42.77 -36.31 65.81
C ILE A 945 43.98 -36.87 66.56
N ALA A 946 44.92 -36.01 66.98
CA ALA A 946 46.13 -36.42 67.71
C ALA A 946 45.80 -37.14 69.03
N ASN A 947 44.82 -36.64 69.79
CA ASN A 947 44.39 -37.26 71.05
C ASN A 947 43.79 -38.66 70.82
N GLU A 948 42.88 -38.79 69.86
CA GLU A 948 42.22 -40.06 69.55
C GLU A 948 43.23 -41.09 69.03
N LEU A 949 44.12 -40.71 68.12
CA LEU A 949 45.15 -41.59 67.55
C LEU A 949 46.21 -42.02 68.58
N SER A 950 46.61 -41.10 69.46
CA SER A 950 47.55 -41.41 70.56
C SER A 950 46.92 -42.39 71.56
N ALA A 951 45.67 -42.15 71.98
CA ALA A 951 44.99 -42.98 72.97
C ALA A 951 44.66 -44.39 72.47
N ARG A 952 44.28 -44.54 71.19
CA ARG A 952 43.78 -45.80 70.63
C ARG A 952 44.84 -46.63 69.95
N ASN A 953 45.81 -45.97 69.31
CA ASN A 953 46.74 -46.61 68.38
C ASN A 953 48.21 -46.30 68.69
N ASN A 954 48.49 -45.52 69.75
CA ASN A 954 49.83 -45.11 70.15
C ASN A 954 50.61 -44.43 68.99
N ILE A 955 49.91 -43.64 68.18
CA ILE A 955 50.49 -42.83 67.11
C ILE A 955 51.02 -41.51 67.70
N SER A 956 52.26 -41.17 67.37
CA SER A 956 52.93 -39.97 67.85
C SER A 956 52.36 -38.70 67.21
N ASP A 957 52.07 -37.68 68.03
CA ASP A 957 51.78 -36.33 67.55
C ASP A 957 53.08 -35.64 67.11
N ARG A 958 53.18 -35.29 65.82
CA ARG A 958 54.33 -34.58 65.22
C ARG A 958 54.09 -33.08 65.06
N GLY A 959 52.93 -32.60 65.52
CA GLY A 959 52.58 -31.21 65.66
C GLY A 959 51.96 -30.56 64.42
N LYS A 960 51.50 -29.33 64.64
CA LYS A 960 50.97 -28.42 63.62
C LYS A 960 52.11 -27.72 62.89
N LYS A 961 52.02 -27.69 61.57
CA LYS A 961 53.06 -27.17 60.67
C LYS A 961 52.48 -26.19 59.67
N THR A 962 53.37 -25.51 58.96
CA THR A 962 53.03 -24.65 57.83
C THR A 962 53.88 -25.01 56.61
N ALA A 963 53.30 -24.96 55.41
CA ALA A 963 53.97 -25.23 54.15
C ALA A 963 53.32 -24.50 52.97
N ASN A 964 54.04 -24.35 51.85
CA ASN A 964 53.56 -23.68 50.65
C ASN A 964 52.88 -24.65 49.65
N PHE A 965 51.95 -25.48 50.13
CA PHE A 965 51.22 -26.42 49.26
C PHE A 965 50.22 -25.69 48.36
N ASN A 966 50.11 -26.12 47.10
CA ASN A 966 49.27 -25.45 46.09
C ASN A 966 47.81 -25.36 46.56
N VAL A 967 47.22 -26.49 46.96
CA VAL A 967 45.82 -26.56 47.42
C VAL A 967 45.55 -25.69 48.64
N LEU A 968 46.53 -25.45 49.52
CA LEU A 968 46.36 -24.58 50.69
C LEU A 968 46.52 -23.10 50.35
N ARG A 969 47.32 -22.78 49.32
CA ARG A 969 47.61 -21.41 48.90
C ARG A 969 46.51 -20.86 47.99
N ASN A 970 45.93 -21.70 47.15
CA ASN A 970 45.03 -21.31 46.06
C ASN A 970 43.53 -21.46 46.41
N THR A 971 43.20 -22.03 47.56
CA THR A 971 41.84 -22.00 48.10
C THR A 971 41.52 -20.63 48.69
N ALA A 972 40.30 -20.14 48.43
CA ALA A 972 39.79 -18.86 48.90
C ALA A 972 39.28 -18.92 50.36
N MET A 973 38.91 -20.10 50.83
CA MET A 973 38.43 -20.36 52.19
C MET A 973 39.54 -20.87 53.12
N SER A 974 39.23 -21.02 54.40
CA SER A 974 40.16 -21.61 55.36
C SER A 974 40.45 -23.07 55.01
N ALA A 975 41.73 -23.46 55.03
CA ALA A 975 42.18 -24.74 54.52
C ALA A 975 43.19 -25.44 55.44
N ILE A 976 43.13 -26.76 55.52
CA ILE A 976 44.07 -27.63 56.24
C ILE A 976 44.44 -28.83 55.37
N LEU A 977 45.69 -29.28 55.46
CA LEU A 977 46.13 -30.56 54.92
C LEU A 977 46.50 -31.48 56.09
N LEU A 978 45.98 -32.70 56.07
CA LEU A 978 46.18 -33.72 57.09
C LEU A 978 47.11 -34.80 56.54
N GLU A 979 48.27 -34.98 57.16
CA GLU A 979 49.15 -36.12 56.94
C GLU A 979 48.88 -37.13 58.04
N LEU A 980 47.93 -38.04 57.79
CA LEU A 980 47.32 -38.85 58.85
C LEU A 980 48.33 -39.80 59.49
N LEU A 981 49.16 -40.47 58.67
CA LEU A 981 50.20 -41.44 59.05
C LEU A 981 51.24 -41.55 57.91
N PHE A 982 52.39 -42.20 58.16
CA PHE A 982 53.44 -42.47 57.16
C PHE A 982 53.24 -43.82 56.46
N ILE A 983 52.97 -43.81 55.16
CA ILE A 983 52.67 -45.01 54.37
C ILE A 983 53.90 -45.90 54.15
N ASP A 984 55.12 -45.37 54.20
CA ASP A 984 56.37 -46.13 54.02
C ASP A 984 56.94 -46.68 55.34
N ASN A 985 56.32 -46.36 56.48
CA ASN A 985 56.63 -46.94 57.77
C ASN A 985 55.94 -48.29 57.95
N TRP A 986 56.67 -49.35 58.31
CA TRP A 986 56.09 -50.70 58.39
C TRP A 986 54.93 -50.82 59.40
N SER A 987 55.05 -50.19 60.58
CA SER A 987 54.04 -50.28 61.64
C SER A 987 52.77 -49.54 61.25
N GLU A 988 52.91 -48.33 60.70
CA GLU A 988 51.76 -47.51 60.30
C GLU A 988 51.13 -48.02 59.01
N ASN A 989 51.91 -48.51 58.06
CA ASN A 989 51.37 -49.18 56.87
C ASN A 989 50.52 -50.41 57.23
N THR A 990 50.95 -51.21 58.22
CA THR A 990 50.17 -52.36 58.70
C THR A 990 48.80 -51.92 59.26
N LEU A 991 48.72 -50.75 59.90
CA LEU A 991 47.45 -50.15 60.30
C LEU A 991 46.64 -49.70 59.09
N LEU A 992 47.25 -48.99 58.14
CA LEU A 992 46.57 -48.51 56.92
C LEU A 992 46.05 -49.64 56.02
N GLN A 993 46.65 -50.83 56.05
CA GLN A 993 46.13 -52.03 55.35
C GLN A 993 44.80 -52.52 55.94
N SER A 994 44.50 -52.21 57.20
CA SER A 994 43.27 -52.63 57.86
C SER A 994 42.10 -51.71 57.49
N SER A 995 41.07 -52.27 56.84
CA SER A 995 39.83 -51.53 56.56
C SER A 995 39.12 -51.05 57.83
N SER A 996 39.18 -51.81 58.93
CA SER A 996 38.55 -51.38 60.19
C SER A 996 39.26 -50.17 60.79
N PHE A 997 40.59 -50.10 60.64
CA PHE A 997 41.36 -48.95 61.10
C PHE A 997 41.09 -47.73 60.22
N ARG A 998 41.04 -47.89 58.89
CA ARG A 998 40.67 -46.78 57.98
C ARG A 998 39.28 -46.22 58.30
N ALA A 999 38.28 -47.09 58.55
CA ALA A 999 36.96 -46.67 58.98
C ALA A 999 36.95 -45.94 60.34
N GLU A 1000 37.74 -46.40 61.31
CA GLU A 1000 37.91 -45.71 62.59
C GLU A 1000 38.57 -44.34 62.41
N LEU A 1001 39.61 -44.26 61.58
CA LEU A 1001 40.31 -43.03 61.25
C LEU A 1001 39.40 -42.02 60.55
N SER A 1002 38.60 -42.43 59.56
CA SER A 1002 37.58 -41.60 58.91
C SER A 1002 36.57 -41.03 59.89
N LYS A 1003 36.11 -41.85 60.84
CA LYS A 1003 35.19 -41.39 61.89
C LYS A 1003 35.85 -40.34 62.79
N ILE A 1004 37.10 -40.58 63.22
CA ILE A 1004 37.86 -39.60 64.02
C ILE A 1004 38.02 -38.28 63.25
N THR A 1005 38.31 -38.34 61.95
CA THR A 1005 38.44 -37.16 61.10
C THR A 1005 37.10 -36.41 60.95
N ALA A 1006 36.00 -37.11 60.71
CA ALA A 1006 34.66 -36.52 60.63
C ALA A 1006 34.23 -35.88 61.96
N ASP A 1007 34.39 -36.59 63.07
CA ASP A 1007 34.06 -36.09 64.42
C ASP A 1007 34.92 -34.85 64.77
N ALA A 1008 36.18 -34.81 64.34
CA ALA A 1008 37.06 -33.65 64.52
C ALA A 1008 36.58 -32.41 63.75
N ILE A 1009 36.16 -32.59 62.48
CA ILE A 1009 35.59 -31.52 61.65
C ILE A 1009 34.27 -31.05 62.29
N ALA A 1010 33.38 -31.97 62.64
CA ALA A 1010 32.11 -31.65 63.27
C ALA A 1010 32.27 -30.90 64.59
N HIS A 1011 33.22 -31.32 65.44
CA HIS A 1011 33.57 -30.62 66.66
C HIS A 1011 34.09 -29.19 66.38
N ALA A 1012 34.96 -29.03 65.38
CA ALA A 1012 35.50 -27.72 65.04
C ALA A 1012 34.42 -26.73 64.58
N PHE A 1013 33.37 -27.21 63.92
CA PHE A 1013 32.24 -26.40 63.43
C PHE A 1013 31.00 -26.40 64.34
N ASN A 1014 31.07 -27.03 65.52
CA ASN A 1014 29.94 -27.18 66.44
C ASN A 1014 28.69 -27.80 65.78
N LEU A 1015 28.89 -28.74 64.85
CA LEU A 1015 27.78 -29.39 64.15
C LEU A 1015 26.93 -30.21 65.11
N LYS A 1016 25.61 -30.15 64.93
CA LYS A 1016 24.66 -30.92 65.75
C LYS A 1016 24.60 -32.34 65.24
N ARG A 1017 24.63 -33.31 66.15
CA ARG A 1017 24.45 -34.72 65.81
C ARG A 1017 22.97 -35.00 65.54
N LYS A 1018 22.68 -35.72 64.44
CA LYS A 1018 21.35 -36.19 64.06
C LYS A 1018 20.82 -37.25 65.02
#